data_AF-A0A4R4RBP9-F1
#
_entry.id   AF-A0A4R4RBP9-F1
#
_cell.length_a   1.000
_cell.length_b   1.000
_cell.length_c   1.000
_cell.angle_alpha   90.00
_cell.angle_beta   90.00
_cell.angle_gamma   90.00
#
_symmetry.space_group_name_H-M   'P 1'
#
loop_
_entity.id
_entity.type
_entity.pdbx_description
1 polymer ?
#
loop_
_entity_poly.entity_id
_entity_poly.type
_entity_poly.pdbx_seq_one_letter_code
_entity_poly.pdbx_strand_id
1 'polypeptide(L)'
;FADAPNLTPRALLRRVDRHVAWCRDADEVAALDRLIDGSQPPPPLPPPAGPADLRPLDERFARLVAAADVGPALDHRTEDEHLPPLLAAGLAAWIAEQAPTGATYKHDPPPGRKPALHARLIEVLDEATENEAHWCFRGIAHPNAIATIARIRAACTMAGLDRQFPQRRLVLLRAGQWPTGKRTAQVLAAFDAAGGLRRAVPEADLRVYAALRELGRSPDAAYHEWLVARRPASGTTLFRAVLGGPAPAPAGDAPAPPAAPLADGPAPAADGPARRAAVGAAVGPATGGPTAGARPAGGTAIRLGHTTGAREPFEVNLDSLRRHSVVFAGSGSGKTVLIRRIVEECARQGVSAIVLDPNNDLARLGDAWPQPPAGWGPGDDERARDYLEHTEVVVFTPRVTAGQPLSFQPLPDFSPLRDSPDEFDQAIRSAVEALAPRAGVDRPTRLAQQGKAVLTEALLAYARTGMVGLPGFTEFLADLPDGVSRLARADKLALDLAETLKAVMVTDPLFGGAGTPADPGLLLTPAPGRRARVSVVSFVGLTSDQERQSFVNQLQMALFAWIRRHPAGDRPLGGLFVMDEAQTLAPSSGNTACTASSIALASQARKYGLGLVFATQAPKGLHNQISGNATTQFFGLLNAPAQIDAARQLAEAKGGRLPDIGLLTSGQFYAAGEGFSFVKVDTPLCLTHHPKAPLTPEEVVARAARSRPDGGAPAD
;
A
#
# COMPACT_ATOMS: atom_id res chain seq x y z
N PHE A 1 -28.92 9.03 27.37
CA PHE A 1 -27.97 9.36 26.28
C PHE A 1 -27.46 10.81 26.26
N ALA A 2 -27.90 11.70 27.16
CA ALA A 2 -27.37 13.08 27.24
C ALA A 2 -25.84 13.15 27.45
N ASP A 3 -25.28 12.09 28.00
CA ASP A 3 -23.87 11.88 28.31
C ASP A 3 -22.99 11.46 27.12
N ALA A 4 -23.61 10.98 26.02
CA ALA A 4 -22.90 10.42 24.87
C ALA A 4 -21.92 11.37 24.16
N PRO A 5 -22.16 12.71 24.07
CA PRO A 5 -21.23 13.63 23.42
C PRO A 5 -19.87 13.76 24.13
N ASN A 6 -19.80 13.39 25.42
CA ASN A 6 -18.58 13.49 26.24
C ASN A 6 -17.75 12.20 26.23
N LEU A 7 -18.17 11.18 25.48
CA LEU A 7 -17.53 9.88 25.41
C LEU A 7 -17.15 9.58 23.97
N THR A 8 -15.91 9.13 23.74
CA THR A 8 -15.51 8.67 22.42
C THR A 8 -16.29 7.40 22.05
N PRO A 9 -16.52 7.12 20.75
CA PRO A 9 -17.26 5.93 20.31
C PRO A 9 -16.72 4.63 20.91
N ARG A 10 -15.39 4.51 21.10
CA ARG A 10 -14.77 3.34 21.72
C ARG A 10 -14.93 3.31 23.26
N ALA A 11 -15.02 4.46 23.94
CA ALA A 11 -15.34 4.53 25.37
C ALA A 11 -16.80 4.12 25.66
N LEU A 12 -17.71 4.49 24.75
CA LEU A 12 -19.11 4.10 24.82
C LEU A 12 -19.27 2.58 24.60
N LEU A 13 -18.58 2.01 23.62
CA LEU A 13 -18.53 0.55 23.41
C LEU A 13 -17.93 -0.19 24.61
N ARG A 14 -16.82 0.30 25.19
CA ARG A 14 -16.24 -0.27 26.41
C ARG A 14 -17.20 -0.21 27.61
N ARG A 15 -18.02 0.85 27.74
CA ARG A 15 -19.00 0.97 28.82
C ARG A 15 -20.17 0.00 28.63
N VAL A 16 -20.62 -0.17 27.39
CA VAL A 16 -21.67 -1.14 27.04
C VAL A 16 -21.15 -2.56 27.25
N ASP A 17 -19.95 -2.91 26.77
CA ASP A 17 -19.35 -4.23 26.99
C ASP A 17 -19.18 -4.55 28.47
N ARG A 18 -18.75 -3.57 29.29
CA ARG A 18 -18.63 -3.74 30.74
C ARG A 18 -20.00 -3.95 31.41
N HIS A 19 -21.03 -3.27 30.95
CA HIS A 19 -22.40 -3.43 31.46
C HIS A 19 -22.97 -4.81 31.08
N VAL A 20 -22.73 -5.25 29.84
CA VAL A 20 -23.14 -6.58 29.36
C VAL A 20 -22.41 -7.68 30.13
N ALA A 21 -21.10 -7.52 30.37
CA ALA A 21 -20.33 -8.45 31.20
C ALA A 21 -20.88 -8.50 32.63
N TRP A 22 -21.19 -7.35 33.23
CA TRP A 22 -21.79 -7.30 34.56
C TRP A 22 -23.17 -7.99 34.61
N CYS A 23 -24.06 -7.71 33.64
CA CYS A 23 -25.38 -8.36 33.57
C CYS A 23 -25.25 -9.89 33.44
N ARG A 24 -24.27 -10.34 32.66
CA ARG A 24 -24.00 -11.76 32.46
C ARG A 24 -23.42 -12.41 33.72
N ASP A 25 -22.50 -11.75 34.40
CA ASP A 25 -21.84 -12.28 35.59
C ASP A 25 -22.78 -12.25 36.82
N ALA A 26 -23.77 -11.35 36.83
CA ALA A 26 -24.83 -11.28 37.83
C ALA A 26 -26.08 -12.13 37.50
N ASP A 27 -26.16 -12.71 36.30
CA ASP A 27 -27.32 -13.43 35.74
C ASP A 27 -28.65 -12.62 35.79
N GLU A 28 -28.54 -11.29 35.65
CA GLU A 28 -29.66 -10.36 35.70
C GLU A 28 -29.59 -9.36 34.54
N VAL A 29 -30.73 -9.05 33.91
CA VAL A 29 -30.82 -8.06 32.82
C VAL A 29 -31.28 -6.72 33.38
N ALA A 30 -30.36 -5.76 33.49
CA ALA A 30 -30.64 -4.40 33.95
C ALA A 30 -30.46 -3.35 32.85
N ALA A 31 -31.31 -2.32 32.82
CA ALA A 31 -31.21 -1.21 31.88
C ALA A 31 -30.02 -0.29 32.21
N LEU A 32 -29.30 0.17 31.18
CA LEU A 32 -28.17 1.10 31.34
C LEU A 32 -28.65 2.55 31.23
N ASP A 33 -29.04 3.14 32.37
CA ASP A 33 -29.72 4.43 32.40
C ASP A 33 -28.79 5.65 32.22
N ARG A 34 -27.49 5.52 32.51
CA ARG A 34 -26.46 6.57 32.35
C ARG A 34 -25.20 6.02 31.69
N LEU A 35 -24.52 6.86 30.90
CA LEU A 35 -23.29 6.47 30.18
C LEU A 35 -22.01 6.93 30.90
N ILE A 36 -22.15 7.86 31.86
CA ILE A 36 -21.07 8.30 32.75
C ILE A 36 -21.41 7.79 34.15
N ASP A 37 -20.42 7.22 34.84
CA ASP A 37 -20.59 6.78 36.23
C ASP A 37 -20.78 8.02 37.11
N GLY A 38 -22.02 8.26 37.55
CA GLY A 38 -22.28 9.20 38.64
C GLY A 38 -21.64 8.65 39.92
N SER A 39 -21.09 9.54 40.74
CA SER A 39 -20.53 9.26 42.07
C SER A 39 -21.60 8.72 43.03
N GLN A 40 -22.04 7.49 42.80
CA GLN A 40 -22.85 6.72 43.71
C GLN A 40 -22.01 5.51 44.10
N PRO A 41 -21.76 5.27 45.40
CA PRO A 41 -21.01 4.09 45.81
C PRO A 41 -21.79 2.86 45.34
N PRO A 42 -21.11 1.86 44.74
CA PRO A 42 -21.78 0.68 44.21
C PRO A 42 -22.54 -0.04 45.34
N PRO A 43 -23.68 -0.70 45.06
CA PRO A 43 -24.27 -1.60 46.03
C PRO A 43 -23.23 -2.64 46.44
N PRO A 44 -23.21 -3.10 47.70
CA PRO A 44 -22.21 -4.06 48.15
C PRO A 44 -22.33 -5.30 47.28
N LEU A 45 -21.26 -5.56 46.52
CA LEU A 45 -21.10 -6.79 45.75
C LEU A 45 -21.32 -7.98 46.69
N PRO A 46 -21.93 -9.08 46.23
CA PRO A 46 -21.81 -10.35 46.93
C PRO A 46 -20.31 -10.59 47.15
N PRO A 47 -19.90 -11.12 48.32
CA PRO A 47 -18.49 -11.23 48.64
C PRO A 47 -17.78 -11.93 47.49
N PRO A 48 -16.63 -11.41 47.02
CA PRO A 48 -15.91 -12.05 45.93
C PRO A 48 -15.71 -13.52 46.31
N ALA A 49 -15.88 -14.43 45.34
CA ALA A 49 -15.20 -15.70 45.44
C ALA A 49 -13.75 -15.34 45.83
N GLY A 50 -13.31 -15.79 47.01
CA GLY A 50 -12.09 -15.29 47.64
C GLY A 50 -10.93 -15.31 46.63
N PRO A 51 -9.92 -14.43 46.80
CA PRO A 51 -8.81 -14.29 45.86
C PRO A 51 -8.38 -15.68 45.39
N ALA A 52 -8.41 -15.89 44.07
CA ALA A 52 -8.11 -17.20 43.51
C ALA A 52 -6.79 -17.67 44.11
N ASP A 53 -6.76 -18.91 44.61
CA ASP A 53 -5.51 -19.43 45.16
C ASP A 53 -4.49 -19.52 44.02
N LEU A 54 -3.54 -18.59 44.00
CA LEU A 54 -2.50 -18.49 42.97
C LEU A 54 -1.34 -19.45 43.22
N ARG A 55 -1.26 -20.09 44.40
CA ARG A 55 -0.17 -21.00 44.78
C ARG A 55 -0.01 -22.19 43.83
N PRO A 56 -1.07 -22.84 43.30
CA PRO A 56 -0.92 -23.91 42.32
C PRO A 56 -0.26 -23.44 41.01
N LEU A 57 -0.50 -22.19 40.60
CA LEU A 57 0.17 -21.59 39.44
C LEU A 57 1.62 -21.23 39.77
N ASP A 58 1.91 -20.73 40.97
CA ASP A 58 3.28 -20.48 41.45
C ASP A 58 4.11 -21.79 41.45
N GLU A 59 3.57 -22.89 41.98
CA GLU A 59 4.21 -24.21 42.00
C GLU A 59 4.39 -24.82 40.61
N ARG A 60 3.37 -24.70 39.75
CA ARG A 60 3.45 -25.18 38.36
C ARG A 60 4.47 -24.38 37.56
N PHE A 61 4.49 -23.05 37.73
CA PHE A 61 5.48 -22.18 37.11
C PHE A 61 6.90 -22.55 37.55
N ALA A 62 7.14 -22.68 38.86
CA ALA A 62 8.46 -23.07 39.39
C ALA A 62 8.94 -24.42 38.83
N ARG A 63 8.04 -25.42 38.76
CA ARG A 63 8.35 -26.73 38.15
C ARG A 63 8.71 -26.61 36.67
N LEU A 64 7.95 -25.82 35.90
CA LEU A 64 8.19 -25.63 34.47
C LEU A 64 9.50 -24.86 34.21
N VAL A 65 9.82 -23.86 35.04
CA VAL A 65 11.10 -23.13 34.95
C VAL A 65 12.27 -24.07 35.23
N ALA A 66 12.16 -24.92 36.25
CA ALA A 66 13.21 -25.90 36.60
C ALA A 66 13.39 -26.98 35.50
N ALA A 67 12.32 -27.39 34.83
CA ALA A 67 12.34 -28.42 33.79
C ALA A 67 12.67 -27.92 32.37
N ALA A 68 12.72 -26.60 32.15
CA ALA A 68 12.88 -26.03 30.83
C ALA A 68 14.31 -26.21 30.27
N ASP A 69 14.42 -26.91 29.14
CA ASP A 69 15.62 -26.91 28.29
C ASP A 69 15.56 -25.77 27.27
N VAL A 70 16.54 -24.88 27.34
CA VAL A 70 16.67 -23.69 26.49
C VAL A 70 17.95 -23.70 25.67
N GLY A 71 18.75 -24.77 25.76
CA GLY A 71 20.00 -24.94 25.00
C GLY A 71 19.81 -24.74 23.49
N PRO A 72 18.77 -25.32 22.85
CA PRO A 72 18.51 -25.13 21.42
C PRO A 72 18.27 -23.67 21.00
N ALA A 73 17.79 -22.81 21.90
CA ALA A 73 17.57 -21.39 21.61
C ALA A 73 18.88 -20.57 21.60
N LEU A 74 19.96 -21.14 22.17
CA LEU A 74 21.28 -20.52 22.26
C LEU A 74 22.31 -21.17 21.31
N ASP A 75 21.94 -22.22 20.59
CA ASP A 75 22.78 -22.84 19.57
C ASP A 75 22.54 -22.17 18.19
N HIS A 76 23.61 -21.72 17.55
CA HIS A 76 23.59 -21.12 16.21
C HIS A 76 22.93 -21.96 15.10
N ARG A 77 22.80 -23.28 15.29
CA ARG A 77 22.14 -24.18 14.31
C ARG A 77 20.61 -24.13 14.42
N THR A 78 20.09 -23.81 15.59
CA THR A 78 18.67 -23.97 15.96
C THR A 78 18.06 -22.68 16.52
N GLU A 79 18.86 -21.63 16.76
CA GLU A 79 18.41 -20.35 17.33
C GLU A 79 17.23 -19.73 16.56
N ASP A 80 17.25 -19.82 15.22
CA ASP A 80 16.24 -19.22 14.34
C ASP A 80 14.87 -19.91 14.46
N GLU A 81 14.83 -21.13 15.00
CA GLU A 81 13.60 -21.91 15.23
C GLU A 81 13.14 -21.84 16.69
N HIS A 82 14.07 -21.90 17.64
CA HIS A 82 13.74 -22.06 19.06
C HIS A 82 13.68 -20.76 19.85
N LEU A 83 14.43 -19.72 19.47
CA LEU A 83 14.41 -18.44 20.19
C LEU A 83 13.14 -17.59 19.92
N PRO A 84 12.61 -17.49 18.68
CA PRO A 84 11.39 -16.72 18.40
C PRO A 84 10.18 -17.11 19.26
N PRO A 85 9.78 -18.39 19.40
CA PRO A 85 8.61 -18.75 20.18
C PRO A 85 8.77 -18.49 21.68
N LEU A 86 10.00 -18.48 22.21
CA LEU A 86 10.28 -18.08 23.59
C LEU A 86 10.11 -16.57 23.76
N LEU A 87 10.72 -15.76 22.90
CA LEU A 87 10.56 -14.31 22.95
C LEU A 87 9.09 -13.88 22.76
N ALA A 88 8.36 -14.55 21.87
CA ALA A 88 6.93 -14.30 21.66
C ALA A 88 6.11 -14.57 22.93
N ALA A 89 6.35 -15.68 23.62
CA ALA A 89 5.66 -16.01 24.87
C ALA A 89 6.00 -15.02 26.00
N GLY A 90 7.27 -14.64 26.12
CA GLY A 90 7.70 -13.63 27.07
C GLY A 90 7.04 -12.27 26.80
N LEU A 91 7.05 -11.79 25.55
CA LEU A 91 6.45 -10.51 25.18
C LEU A 91 4.93 -10.52 25.36
N ALA A 92 4.25 -11.62 25.02
CA ALA A 92 2.81 -11.74 25.24
C ALA A 92 2.45 -11.66 26.74
N ALA A 93 3.20 -12.34 27.60
CA ALA A 93 3.04 -12.25 29.05
C ALA A 93 3.35 -10.83 29.57
N TRP A 94 4.41 -10.19 29.07
CA TRP A 94 4.75 -8.81 29.42
C TRP A 94 3.63 -7.83 29.03
N ILE A 95 3.02 -7.97 27.85
CA ILE A 95 1.88 -7.15 27.41
C ILE A 95 0.69 -7.34 28.36
N ALA A 96 0.38 -8.59 28.71
CA ALA A 96 -0.70 -8.90 29.66
C ALA A 96 -0.45 -8.29 31.05
N GLU A 97 0.80 -8.26 31.50
CA GLU A 97 1.22 -7.61 32.76
C GLU A 97 1.10 -6.07 32.73
N GLN A 98 1.04 -5.46 31.55
CA GLN A 98 0.79 -4.02 31.39
C GLN A 98 -0.70 -3.69 31.18
N ALA A 99 -1.59 -4.67 31.06
CA ALA A 99 -3.02 -4.41 30.83
C ALA A 99 -3.66 -3.36 31.78
N PRO A 100 -3.29 -3.25 33.07
CA PRO A 100 -3.82 -2.22 33.97
C PRO A 100 -3.38 -0.78 33.65
N THR A 101 -2.30 -0.58 32.86
CA THR A 101 -1.73 0.75 32.59
C THR A 101 -2.39 1.47 31.41
N GLY A 102 -3.22 0.77 30.63
CA GLY A 102 -3.95 1.34 29.48
C GLY A 102 -3.12 1.53 28.21
N ALA A 103 -1.82 1.18 28.21
CA ALA A 103 -0.95 1.24 27.05
C ALA A 103 -1.25 0.10 26.05
N THR A 104 -1.23 0.42 24.74
CA THR A 104 -1.57 -0.54 23.68
C THR A 104 -0.29 -1.06 23.01
N TYR A 105 0.00 -2.34 23.24
CA TYR A 105 1.16 -3.02 22.68
C TYR A 105 0.75 -4.13 21.72
N LYS A 106 1.53 -4.32 20.65
CA LYS A 106 1.36 -5.40 19.66
C LYS A 106 2.66 -6.18 19.50
N HIS A 107 2.55 -7.50 19.45
CA HIS A 107 3.63 -8.39 19.03
C HIS A 107 3.50 -8.73 17.54
N ASP A 108 4.60 -8.63 16.79
CA ASP A 108 4.67 -8.90 15.35
C ASP A 108 5.71 -10.01 15.07
N PRO A 109 5.29 -11.27 14.86
CA PRO A 109 6.21 -12.37 14.61
C PRO A 109 6.79 -12.29 13.18
N PRO A 110 8.12 -12.32 13.01
CA PRO A 110 8.75 -12.16 11.70
C PRO A 110 8.60 -13.44 10.83
N PRO A 111 8.36 -13.30 9.51
CA PRO A 111 8.12 -14.44 8.63
C PRO A 111 9.40 -15.21 8.25
N GLY A 112 9.28 -16.54 8.14
CA GLY A 112 10.26 -17.42 7.48
C GLY A 112 11.16 -18.25 8.41
N ARG A 113 11.90 -19.19 7.81
CA ARG A 113 12.79 -20.15 8.54
C ARG A 113 14.13 -19.57 9.01
N LYS A 114 14.52 -18.39 8.50
CA LYS A 114 15.75 -17.65 8.87
C LYS A 114 15.43 -16.15 8.99
N PRO A 115 14.60 -15.76 9.97
CA PRO A 115 14.02 -14.43 9.99
C PRO A 115 15.07 -13.39 10.38
N ALA A 116 15.12 -12.22 9.73
CA ALA A 116 16.11 -11.19 10.03
C ALA A 116 16.00 -10.61 11.46
N LEU A 117 14.83 -10.78 12.09
CA LEU A 117 14.54 -10.51 13.50
C LEU A 117 13.94 -11.77 14.13
N HIS A 118 14.01 -11.91 15.44
CA HIS A 118 13.36 -13.02 16.17
C HIS A 118 12.08 -12.60 16.89
N ALA A 119 11.92 -11.32 17.21
CA ALA A 119 10.68 -10.76 17.73
C ALA A 119 10.61 -9.25 17.48
N ARG A 120 9.38 -8.71 17.48
CA ARG A 120 9.11 -7.27 17.44
C ARG A 120 7.94 -6.93 18.37
N LEU A 121 8.14 -5.92 19.22
CA LEU A 121 7.13 -5.29 20.06
C LEU A 121 6.86 -3.88 19.53
N ILE A 122 5.60 -3.51 19.40
CA ILE A 122 5.15 -2.22 18.91
C ILE A 122 4.30 -1.56 20.00
N GLU A 123 4.63 -0.34 20.39
CA GLU A 123 3.80 0.52 21.23
C GLU A 123 3.15 1.58 20.35
N VAL A 124 1.83 1.72 20.46
CA VAL A 124 1.09 2.76 19.74
C VAL A 124 1.10 4.03 20.62
N LEU A 125 1.86 5.04 20.22
CA LEU A 125 2.00 6.30 20.97
C LEU A 125 0.86 7.29 20.65
N ASP A 126 0.38 7.31 19.40
CA ASP A 126 -0.75 8.13 18.97
C ASP A 126 -1.42 7.52 17.73
N GLU A 127 -2.68 7.10 17.88
CA GLU A 127 -3.50 6.48 16.82
C GLU A 127 -3.89 7.47 15.70
N ALA A 128 -3.91 8.78 15.96
CA ALA A 128 -4.28 9.79 14.96
C ALA A 128 -3.12 10.19 14.05
N THR A 129 -1.87 10.04 14.53
CA THR A 129 -0.65 10.40 13.80
C THR A 129 0.17 9.19 13.33
N GLU A 130 -0.34 7.97 13.57
CA GLU A 130 0.36 6.69 13.29
C GLU A 130 1.76 6.62 13.94
N ASN A 131 1.93 7.27 15.09
CA ASN A 131 3.20 7.35 15.78
C ASN A 131 3.41 6.07 16.61
N GLU A 132 4.41 5.27 16.26
CA GLU A 132 4.70 3.97 16.89
C GLU A 132 6.14 3.87 17.38
N ALA A 133 6.35 3.29 18.56
CA ALA A 133 7.67 2.87 19.03
C ALA A 133 7.85 1.36 18.84
N HIS A 134 9.00 0.97 18.30
CA HIS A 134 9.33 -0.40 17.90
C HIS A 134 10.53 -0.90 18.69
N TRP A 135 10.39 -2.05 19.34
CA TRP A 135 11.50 -2.81 19.93
C TRP A 135 11.67 -4.12 19.16
N CYS A 136 12.74 -4.19 18.38
CA CYS A 136 13.11 -5.37 17.60
C CYS A 136 14.18 -6.17 18.35
N PHE A 137 14.09 -7.50 18.33
CA PHE A 137 15.03 -8.41 18.99
C PHE A 137 15.67 -9.36 17.97
N ARG A 138 16.98 -9.58 18.06
CA ARG A 138 17.69 -10.58 17.23
C ARG A 138 18.76 -11.31 18.05
N GLY A 139 18.59 -12.62 18.18
CA GLY A 139 19.59 -13.58 18.67
C GLY A 139 20.69 -13.86 17.66
N ILE A 140 21.94 -13.87 18.13
CA ILE A 140 23.10 -14.23 17.32
C ILE A 140 24.06 -15.06 18.16
N ALA A 141 23.96 -16.38 18.06
CA ALA A 141 24.85 -17.38 18.66
C ALA A 141 25.99 -17.78 17.71
N HIS A 142 25.91 -17.44 16.42
CA HIS A 142 26.89 -17.86 15.43
C HIS A 142 28.35 -17.50 15.81
N PRO A 143 29.31 -18.44 15.76
CA PRO A 143 30.69 -18.16 16.15
C PRO A 143 31.50 -17.47 15.03
N ASN A 144 31.20 -17.78 13.76
CA ASN A 144 31.89 -17.18 12.60
C ASN A 144 31.61 -15.67 12.46
N ALA A 145 32.68 -14.88 12.33
CA ALA A 145 32.62 -13.42 12.22
C ALA A 145 31.83 -12.91 11.00
N ILE A 146 31.97 -13.54 9.83
CA ILE A 146 31.28 -13.12 8.59
C ILE A 146 29.77 -13.33 8.75
N ALA A 147 29.38 -14.50 9.26
CA ALA A 147 27.99 -14.87 9.49
C ALA A 147 27.32 -13.98 10.56
N THR A 148 28.07 -13.58 11.59
CA THR A 148 27.64 -12.61 12.60
C THR A 148 27.45 -11.21 12.01
N ILE A 149 28.40 -10.71 11.22
CA ILE A 149 28.29 -9.41 10.54
C ILE A 149 27.06 -9.37 9.61
N ALA A 150 26.83 -10.43 8.84
CA ALA A 150 25.69 -10.50 7.93
C ALA A 150 24.35 -10.41 8.68
N ARG A 151 24.22 -11.12 9.82
CA ARG A 151 23.02 -11.10 10.66
C ARG A 151 22.78 -9.73 11.31
N ILE A 152 23.84 -9.08 11.81
CA ILE A 152 23.73 -7.72 12.38
C ILE A 152 23.20 -6.75 11.32
N ARG A 153 23.79 -6.77 10.11
CA ARG A 153 23.37 -5.88 9.03
C ARG A 153 21.92 -6.11 8.60
N ALA A 154 21.53 -7.37 8.43
CA ALA A 154 20.15 -7.72 8.09
C ALA A 154 19.16 -7.24 9.16
N ALA A 155 19.51 -7.40 10.44
CA ALA A 155 18.69 -6.93 11.55
C ALA A 155 18.58 -5.39 11.57
N CYS A 156 19.68 -4.65 11.35
CA CYS A 156 19.66 -3.18 11.28
C CYS A 156 18.75 -2.68 10.15
N THR A 157 18.87 -3.26 8.96
CA THR A 157 18.02 -2.91 7.80
C THR A 157 16.55 -3.20 8.09
N MET A 158 16.23 -4.37 8.66
CA MET A 158 14.85 -4.75 8.97
C MET A 158 14.22 -3.94 10.12
N ALA A 159 15.03 -3.51 11.09
CA ALA A 159 14.57 -2.66 12.19
C ALA A 159 14.46 -1.18 11.79
N GLY A 160 15.10 -0.76 10.69
CA GLY A 160 15.23 0.65 10.33
C GLY A 160 15.99 1.43 11.40
N LEU A 161 17.06 0.84 11.96
CA LEU A 161 17.83 1.43 13.06
C LEU A 161 18.58 2.67 12.56
N ASP A 162 18.17 3.84 13.04
CA ASP A 162 18.79 5.12 12.77
C ASP A 162 18.59 6.04 13.99
N ARG A 163 19.65 6.77 14.36
CA ARG A 163 19.68 7.65 15.54
C ARG A 163 18.71 8.83 15.43
N GLN A 164 18.29 9.19 14.22
CA GLN A 164 17.27 10.21 13.97
C GLN A 164 15.86 9.76 14.37
N PHE A 165 15.64 8.46 14.56
CA PHE A 165 14.35 7.88 14.92
C PHE A 165 14.45 7.08 16.24
N PRO A 166 14.51 7.74 17.41
CA PRO A 166 14.72 7.07 18.71
C PRO A 166 13.60 6.10 19.13
N GLN A 167 12.48 6.15 18.41
CA GLN A 167 11.36 5.23 18.51
C GLN A 167 11.65 3.85 17.90
N ARG A 168 12.67 3.71 17.03
CA ARG A 168 13.06 2.43 16.41
C ARG A 168 14.28 1.85 17.09
N ARG A 169 14.06 0.85 17.95
CA ARG A 169 15.10 0.23 18.79
C ARG A 169 15.39 -1.19 18.33
N LEU A 170 16.67 -1.55 18.26
CA LEU A 170 17.11 -2.91 17.95
C LEU A 170 17.98 -3.44 19.10
N VAL A 171 17.63 -4.61 19.60
CA VAL A 171 18.33 -5.33 20.66
C VAL A 171 18.99 -6.59 20.09
N LEU A 172 20.31 -6.62 20.13
CA LEU A 172 21.11 -7.80 19.80
C LEU A 172 21.33 -8.65 21.05
N LEU A 173 20.99 -9.91 20.92
CA LEU A 173 20.92 -10.91 21.98
C LEU A 173 22.02 -11.97 21.75
N ARG A 174 22.94 -12.15 22.70
CA ARG A 174 24.02 -13.16 22.62
C ARG A 174 24.48 -13.64 23.99
N ALA A 175 24.64 -14.95 24.18
CA ALA A 175 25.14 -15.52 25.45
C ALA A 175 26.68 -15.46 25.60
N GLY A 176 27.43 -15.59 24.51
CA GLY A 176 28.90 -15.58 24.50
C GLY A 176 29.54 -14.26 24.07
N GLN A 177 30.87 -14.20 24.06
CA GLN A 177 31.61 -13.04 23.57
C GLN A 177 31.40 -12.81 22.06
N TRP A 178 31.48 -11.55 21.64
CA TRP A 178 31.44 -11.17 20.23
C TRP A 178 32.78 -11.50 19.53
N PRO A 179 32.77 -11.90 18.25
CA PRO A 179 34.02 -12.11 17.51
C PRO A 179 34.89 -10.85 17.47
N THR A 180 36.20 -11.00 17.73
CA THR A 180 37.14 -9.90 17.96
C THR A 180 37.78 -9.30 16.70
N GLY A 181 37.39 -9.74 15.50
CA GLY A 181 37.96 -9.25 14.24
C GLY A 181 37.70 -7.77 13.98
N LYS A 182 38.67 -7.07 13.36
CA LYS A 182 38.61 -5.62 13.06
C LYS A 182 37.30 -5.18 12.40
N ARG A 183 36.80 -5.97 11.43
CA ARG A 183 35.55 -5.69 10.72
C ARG A 183 34.31 -5.90 11.59
N THR A 184 34.33 -6.87 12.49
CA THR A 184 33.25 -7.09 13.46
C THR A 184 33.20 -5.95 14.47
N ALA A 185 34.34 -5.51 14.97
CA ALA A 185 34.44 -4.37 15.87
C ALA A 185 33.90 -3.08 15.22
N GLN A 186 34.22 -2.82 13.95
CA GLN A 186 33.68 -1.68 13.20
C GLN A 186 32.14 -1.75 13.05
N VAL A 187 31.59 -2.93 12.75
CA VAL A 187 30.14 -3.11 12.60
C VAL A 187 29.42 -2.95 13.95
N LEU A 188 29.99 -3.48 15.04
CA LEU A 188 29.43 -3.30 16.38
C LEU A 188 29.51 -1.84 16.85
N ALA A 189 30.61 -1.15 16.56
CA ALA A 189 30.74 0.28 16.85
C ALA A 189 29.72 1.12 16.06
N ALA A 190 29.48 0.79 14.78
CA ALA A 190 28.45 1.45 13.98
C ALA A 190 27.03 1.17 14.51
N PHE A 191 26.77 -0.06 14.97
CA PHE A 191 25.51 -0.44 15.60
C PHE A 191 25.27 0.35 16.90
N ASP A 192 26.28 0.44 17.77
CA ASP A 192 26.21 1.21 19.01
C ASP A 192 26.01 2.71 18.72
N ALA A 193 26.70 3.25 17.70
CA ALA A 193 26.58 4.65 17.29
C ALA A 193 25.18 5.01 16.75
N ALA A 194 24.47 4.04 16.15
CA ALA A 194 23.10 4.16 15.67
C ALA A 194 22.04 4.00 16.77
N GLY A 195 22.45 3.79 18.04
CA GLY A 195 21.54 3.64 19.18
C GLY A 195 21.08 2.21 19.45
N GLY A 196 21.73 1.21 18.87
CA GLY A 196 21.44 -0.19 19.11
C GLY A 196 21.82 -0.65 20.53
N LEU A 197 21.11 -1.65 21.06
CA LEU A 197 21.38 -2.22 22.38
C LEU A 197 21.94 -3.64 22.27
N ARG A 198 23.09 -3.89 22.90
CA ARG A 198 23.65 -5.25 23.04
C ARG A 198 23.35 -5.77 24.43
N ARG A 199 22.75 -6.95 24.52
CA ARG A 199 22.37 -7.59 25.80
C ARG A 199 22.76 -9.06 25.80
N ALA A 200 23.21 -9.52 26.97
CA ALA A 200 23.29 -10.94 27.23
C ALA A 200 21.88 -11.52 27.29
N VAL A 201 21.73 -12.80 26.92
CA VAL A 201 20.49 -13.54 27.12
C VAL A 201 20.74 -14.55 28.23
N PRO A 202 20.33 -14.28 29.47
CA PRO A 202 20.46 -15.25 30.54
C PRO A 202 19.58 -16.47 30.25
N GLU A 203 20.11 -17.67 30.46
CA GLU A 203 19.29 -18.88 30.36
C GLU A 203 18.11 -18.86 31.34
N ALA A 204 18.28 -18.23 32.51
CA ALA A 204 17.22 -18.06 33.49
C ALA A 204 15.99 -17.33 32.91
N ASP A 205 16.21 -16.26 32.13
CA ASP A 205 15.13 -15.51 31.48
C ASP A 205 14.44 -16.37 30.41
N LEU A 206 15.20 -17.14 29.63
CA LEU A 206 14.63 -18.06 28.62
C LEU A 206 13.81 -19.18 29.26
N ARG A 207 14.23 -19.71 30.42
CA ARG A 207 13.47 -20.73 31.17
C ARG A 207 12.15 -20.18 31.67
N VAL A 208 12.13 -18.92 32.11
CA VAL A 208 10.89 -18.19 32.43
C VAL A 208 9.98 -18.10 31.20
N TYR A 209 10.50 -17.70 30.04
CA TYR A 209 9.69 -17.60 28.82
C TYR A 209 9.18 -18.96 28.33
N ALA A 210 9.97 -20.03 28.50
CA ALA A 210 9.55 -21.39 28.18
C ALA A 210 8.41 -21.86 29.10
N ALA A 211 8.50 -21.56 30.41
CA ALA A 211 7.45 -21.86 31.37
C ALA A 211 6.16 -21.06 31.07
N LEU A 212 6.28 -19.78 30.71
CA LEU A 212 5.16 -18.93 30.30
C LEU A 212 4.49 -19.44 29.03
N ARG A 213 5.27 -19.93 28.06
CA ARG A 213 4.75 -20.55 26.84
C ARG A 213 3.90 -21.78 27.14
N GLU A 214 4.32 -22.60 28.10
CA GLU A 214 3.58 -23.80 28.50
C GLU A 214 2.31 -23.46 29.30
N LEU A 215 2.41 -22.53 30.24
CA LEU A 215 1.25 -22.05 31.02
C LEU A 215 0.20 -21.37 30.14
N GLY A 216 0.64 -20.59 29.14
CA GLY A 216 -0.24 -19.85 28.23
C GLY A 216 -0.98 -20.68 27.17
N ARG A 217 -0.84 -22.01 27.14
CA ARG A 217 -1.55 -22.88 26.18
C ARG A 217 -3.05 -23.00 26.46
N SER A 218 -3.48 -22.77 27.69
CA SER A 218 -4.89 -22.84 28.10
C SER A 218 -5.16 -21.76 29.14
N PRO A 219 -5.29 -20.48 28.72
CA PRO A 219 -5.44 -19.37 29.64
C PRO A 219 -6.85 -19.35 30.24
N ASP A 220 -6.92 -19.22 31.56
CA ASP A 220 -8.15 -18.98 32.32
C ASP A 220 -8.08 -17.64 33.09
N ALA A 221 -9.14 -17.28 33.80
CA ALA A 221 -9.19 -16.04 34.56
C ALA A 221 -8.09 -15.98 35.65
N ALA A 222 -7.79 -17.12 36.28
CA ALA A 222 -6.75 -17.23 37.30
C ALA A 222 -5.34 -16.99 36.72
N TYR A 223 -5.07 -17.44 35.49
CA TYR A 223 -3.80 -17.16 34.79
C TYR A 223 -3.60 -15.67 34.50
N HIS A 224 -4.66 -14.95 34.09
CA HIS A 224 -4.56 -13.52 33.85
C HIS A 224 -4.34 -12.72 35.14
N GLU A 225 -5.07 -13.08 36.20
CA GLU A 225 -4.87 -12.52 37.55
C GLU A 225 -3.45 -12.79 38.06
N TRP A 226 -2.95 -14.01 37.84
CA TRP A 226 -1.59 -14.41 38.20
C TRP A 226 -0.52 -13.60 37.47
N LEU A 227 -0.65 -13.36 36.15
CA LEU A 227 0.30 -12.54 35.40
C LEU A 227 0.35 -11.12 35.94
N VAL A 228 -0.80 -10.48 36.15
CA VAL A 228 -0.87 -9.12 36.70
C VAL A 228 -0.29 -9.05 38.12
N ALA A 229 -0.55 -10.05 38.97
CA ALA A 229 -0.11 -10.08 40.36
C ALA A 229 1.38 -10.43 40.54
N ARG A 230 1.92 -11.38 39.76
CA ARG A 230 3.29 -11.92 39.92
C ARG A 230 4.31 -11.33 38.97
N ARG A 231 3.86 -10.75 37.85
CA ARG A 231 4.68 -10.11 36.81
C ARG A 231 5.96 -10.87 36.42
N PRO A 232 5.87 -12.19 36.14
CA PRO A 232 7.04 -13.03 35.86
C PRO A 232 7.86 -12.59 34.65
N ALA A 233 7.25 -12.01 33.60
CA ALA A 233 7.94 -11.54 32.40
C ALA A 233 8.64 -10.20 32.63
N SER A 234 7.97 -9.22 33.23
CA SER A 234 8.58 -7.92 33.59
C SER A 234 9.71 -8.05 34.62
N GLY A 235 9.68 -9.11 35.43
CA GLY A 235 10.73 -9.44 36.39
C GLY A 235 12.03 -9.97 35.76
N THR A 236 12.01 -10.40 34.51
CA THR A 236 13.20 -10.93 33.82
C THR A 236 14.26 -9.86 33.60
N THR A 237 15.53 -10.28 33.62
CA THR A 237 16.67 -9.35 33.52
C THR A 237 16.66 -8.63 32.17
N LEU A 238 16.37 -9.36 31.10
CA LEU A 238 16.32 -8.87 29.73
C LEU A 238 15.23 -7.81 29.54
N PHE A 239 13.98 -8.09 29.92
CA PHE A 239 12.88 -7.15 29.71
C PHE A 239 12.98 -5.94 30.64
N ARG A 240 13.41 -6.10 31.89
CA ARG A 240 13.68 -4.94 32.77
C ARG A 240 14.71 -4.00 32.17
N ALA A 241 15.77 -4.53 31.58
CA ALA A 241 16.86 -3.74 30.99
C ALA A 241 16.51 -3.08 29.64
N VAL A 242 15.46 -3.54 28.95
CA VAL A 242 15.11 -3.10 27.58
C VAL A 242 13.80 -2.30 27.54
N LEU A 243 12.80 -2.73 28.30
CA LEU A 243 11.43 -2.21 28.29
C LEU A 243 11.09 -1.38 29.54
N GLY A 244 11.88 -1.51 30.62
CA GLY A 244 11.65 -0.85 31.90
C GLY A 244 10.59 -1.57 32.75
N GLY A 245 10.80 -1.62 34.07
CA GLY A 245 9.86 -2.21 35.02
C GLY A 245 10.24 -1.90 36.48
N PRO A 246 9.27 -1.90 37.43
CA PRO A 246 9.53 -1.61 38.83
C PRO A 246 10.40 -2.68 39.50
N ALA A 247 11.13 -2.28 40.55
CA ALA A 247 12.02 -3.14 41.33
C ALA A 247 11.27 -4.35 41.94
N PRO A 248 11.93 -5.52 42.11
CA PRO A 248 11.26 -6.70 42.63
C PRO A 248 10.88 -6.51 44.11
N ALA A 249 9.68 -6.96 44.48
CA ALA A 249 9.32 -7.13 45.89
C ALA A 249 10.22 -8.22 46.51
N PRO A 250 10.76 -8.01 47.73
CA PRO A 250 11.66 -8.97 48.34
C PRO A 250 10.93 -10.28 48.67
N ALA A 251 11.59 -11.41 48.40
CA ALA A 251 11.17 -12.74 48.80
C ALA A 251 11.06 -12.80 50.34
N GLY A 252 9.97 -13.38 50.83
CA GLY A 252 9.67 -13.45 52.26
C GLY A 252 10.56 -14.41 53.03
N ASP A 253 10.87 -14.03 54.27
CA ASP A 253 11.15 -14.92 55.41
C ASP A 253 10.72 -14.20 56.71
N ALA A 254 10.11 -14.95 57.64
CA ALA A 254 9.52 -14.53 58.93
C ALA A 254 10.56 -14.53 60.09
N PRO A 255 10.25 -14.23 61.39
CA PRO A 255 9.27 -13.33 62.05
C PRO A 255 9.87 -12.32 63.10
N ALA A 256 9.23 -11.13 63.27
CA ALA A 256 8.95 -10.27 64.47
C ALA A 256 9.99 -10.00 65.62
N PRO A 257 9.80 -9.01 66.56
CA PRO A 257 9.23 -7.63 66.56
C PRO A 257 10.10 -6.64 67.46
N PRO A 258 9.61 -5.59 68.17
CA PRO A 258 8.77 -4.41 67.83
C PRO A 258 9.42 -3.04 68.24
N ALA A 259 8.85 -1.89 67.81
CA ALA A 259 8.44 -0.75 68.67
C ALA A 259 7.92 0.48 67.89
N ALA A 260 6.62 0.74 68.04
CA ALA A 260 5.94 1.96 68.53
C ALA A 260 6.33 3.42 68.10
N PRO A 261 5.37 4.38 68.15
CA PRO A 261 5.12 5.39 67.12
C PRO A 261 5.22 6.85 67.63
N LEU A 262 4.67 7.82 66.85
CA LEU A 262 4.31 9.25 67.10
C LEU A 262 5.03 10.21 66.12
N ALA A 263 4.50 11.34 65.62
CA ALA A 263 3.19 12.01 65.66
C ALA A 263 3.21 13.15 64.58
N ASP A 264 2.04 13.79 64.41
CA ASP A 264 1.64 14.87 63.50
C ASP A 264 2.53 16.12 63.39
N GLY A 265 2.36 16.86 62.27
CA GLY A 265 2.57 18.33 62.24
C GLY A 265 2.84 18.95 60.85
N PRO A 266 2.46 20.22 60.59
CA PRO A 266 1.67 20.59 59.40
C PRO A 266 2.32 21.62 58.43
N ALA A 267 1.56 21.95 57.36
CA ALA A 267 1.82 22.93 56.31
C ALA A 267 1.90 24.41 56.78
N PRO A 268 2.33 25.34 55.89
CA PRO A 268 1.38 26.39 55.44
C PRO A 268 1.53 26.88 53.98
N ALA A 269 0.54 27.69 53.57
CA ALA A 269 0.24 28.40 52.30
C ALA A 269 1.23 29.56 51.96
N ALA A 270 1.15 30.40 50.92
CA ALA A 270 0.12 30.83 49.95
C ALA A 270 0.78 31.62 48.77
N ASP A 271 -0.08 32.03 47.82
CA ASP A 271 -0.05 33.24 46.95
C ASP A 271 0.44 33.19 45.47
N GLY A 272 -0.48 33.61 44.58
CA GLY A 272 -0.35 33.81 43.12
C GLY A 272 0.01 35.27 42.74
N PRO A 273 -0.48 35.87 41.63
CA PRO A 273 -1.44 35.40 40.61
C PRO A 273 -1.02 35.66 39.13
N ALA A 274 -1.88 35.18 38.21
CA ALA A 274 -1.77 35.27 36.74
C ALA A 274 -2.61 36.42 36.12
N ARG A 275 -2.16 36.95 34.98
CA ARG A 275 -2.90 37.88 34.10
C ARG A 275 -3.34 37.19 32.80
N ARG A 276 -4.60 37.42 32.42
CA ARG A 276 -5.26 37.05 31.16
C ARG A 276 -4.97 38.08 30.06
N ALA A 277 -4.99 37.64 28.80
CA ALA A 277 -5.36 38.45 27.65
C ALA A 277 -6.21 37.60 26.69
N ALA A 278 -7.31 38.18 26.21
CA ALA A 278 -8.28 37.60 25.30
C ALA A 278 -8.27 38.36 23.98
N VAL A 279 -8.54 37.67 22.86
CA VAL A 279 -9.09 38.25 21.63
C VAL A 279 -10.11 37.26 21.09
N GLY A 280 -11.33 37.72 20.89
CA GLY A 280 -12.41 36.96 20.25
C GLY A 280 -12.76 37.55 18.88
N ALA A 281 -13.41 36.74 18.05
CA ALA A 281 -14.38 37.16 17.06
C ALA A 281 -15.24 35.95 16.66
N ALA A 282 -16.55 36.13 16.71
CA ALA A 282 -17.58 35.14 16.43
C ALA A 282 -18.32 35.50 15.13
N VAL A 283 -18.74 34.49 14.36
CA VAL A 283 -19.92 34.52 13.47
C VAL A 283 -20.59 33.15 13.56
N GLY A 284 -21.89 33.14 13.86
CA GLY A 284 -22.68 31.95 14.18
C GLY A 284 -23.17 31.14 12.97
N PRO A 285 -23.81 29.97 13.22
CA PRO A 285 -24.26 29.03 12.19
C PRO A 285 -25.68 29.37 11.70
N ALA A 286 -25.88 29.35 10.38
CA ALA A 286 -27.21 29.40 9.77
C ALA A 286 -27.65 28.00 9.35
N THR A 287 -28.74 27.54 9.95
CA THR A 287 -29.51 26.34 9.64
C THR A 287 -30.42 26.60 8.43
N GLY A 288 -30.47 25.65 7.49
CA GLY A 288 -31.43 25.67 6.38
C GLY A 288 -31.47 24.31 5.66
N GLY A 289 -32.54 23.55 5.87
CA GLY A 289 -32.85 22.31 5.17
C GLY A 289 -33.38 22.55 3.74
N PRO A 290 -33.51 21.47 2.93
CA PRO A 290 -33.54 21.55 1.48
C PRO A 290 -34.93 21.89 0.95
N THR A 291 -34.99 22.76 -0.06
CA THR A 291 -36.17 22.93 -0.91
C THR A 291 -35.83 22.59 -2.35
N ALA A 292 -36.70 21.77 -2.93
CA ALA A 292 -36.63 21.26 -4.29
C ALA A 292 -36.87 22.36 -5.33
N GLY A 293 -36.17 22.24 -6.46
CA GLY A 293 -36.57 22.88 -7.71
C GLY A 293 -35.50 23.72 -8.38
N ALA A 294 -34.64 23.08 -9.18
CA ALA A 294 -34.22 23.52 -10.53
C ALA A 294 -33.06 22.64 -11.02
N ARG A 295 -33.32 21.78 -12.01
CA ARG A 295 -32.27 21.12 -12.79
C ARG A 295 -31.66 22.13 -13.78
N PRO A 296 -30.33 22.24 -13.88
CA PRO A 296 -29.66 22.52 -15.14
C PRO A 296 -29.39 21.20 -15.87
N ALA A 297 -29.74 21.15 -17.15
CA ALA A 297 -29.40 20.05 -18.06
C ALA A 297 -27.88 20.04 -18.35
N GLY A 298 -27.26 18.86 -18.29
CA GLY A 298 -25.83 18.63 -18.58
C GLY A 298 -25.16 17.72 -17.53
N GLY A 299 -25.65 16.49 -17.37
CA GLY A 299 -25.26 15.63 -16.24
C GLY A 299 -23.77 15.23 -16.28
N THR A 300 -23.00 15.71 -15.31
CA THR A 300 -21.59 15.37 -15.04
C THR A 300 -21.43 14.05 -14.27
N ALA A 301 -22.45 13.20 -14.28
CA ALA A 301 -22.49 11.93 -13.57
C ALA A 301 -22.63 10.73 -14.53
N ILE A 302 -22.06 9.60 -14.13
CA ILE A 302 -22.21 8.31 -14.83
C ILE A 302 -23.15 7.42 -14.04
N ARG A 303 -24.09 6.76 -14.74
CA ARG A 303 -25.03 5.83 -14.11
C ARG A 303 -24.42 4.44 -14.03
N LEU A 304 -24.29 3.93 -12.81
CA LEU A 304 -23.67 2.63 -12.54
C LEU A 304 -24.65 1.58 -12.02
N GLY A 305 -25.94 1.90 -11.93
CA GLY A 305 -26.98 0.94 -11.61
C GLY A 305 -28.12 1.54 -10.81
N HIS A 306 -28.60 0.79 -9.82
CA HIS A 306 -29.64 1.24 -8.89
C HIS A 306 -29.37 0.78 -7.46
N THR A 307 -29.93 1.48 -6.47
CA THR A 307 -29.85 1.04 -5.08
C THR A 307 -30.71 -0.20 -4.83
N THR A 308 -30.16 -1.19 -4.14
CA THR A 308 -30.83 -2.45 -3.79
C THR A 308 -31.90 -2.16 -2.74
N GLY A 309 -33.16 -2.10 -3.16
CA GLY A 309 -34.31 -1.78 -2.32
C GLY A 309 -35.15 -0.66 -2.92
N ALA A 310 -34.69 0.59 -2.79
CA ALA A 310 -35.41 1.76 -3.32
C ALA A 310 -35.46 1.80 -4.86
N ARG A 311 -34.57 1.07 -5.55
CA ARG A 311 -34.45 1.05 -7.02
C ARG A 311 -34.24 2.44 -7.63
N GLU A 312 -33.64 3.35 -6.85
CA GLU A 312 -33.26 4.67 -7.33
C GLU A 312 -32.00 4.56 -8.19
N PRO A 313 -31.87 5.35 -9.28
CA PRO A 313 -30.64 5.39 -10.07
C PRO A 313 -29.43 5.68 -9.19
N PHE A 314 -28.41 4.82 -9.28
CA PHE A 314 -27.13 5.04 -8.63
C PHE A 314 -26.17 5.68 -9.64
N GLU A 315 -25.76 6.91 -9.35
CA GLU A 315 -24.90 7.73 -10.21
C GLU A 315 -23.64 8.17 -9.46
N VAL A 316 -22.52 8.27 -10.18
CA VAL A 316 -21.25 8.74 -9.64
C VAL A 316 -20.78 9.94 -10.46
N ASN A 317 -20.49 11.06 -9.79
CA ASN A 317 -19.97 12.26 -10.46
C ASN A 317 -18.58 12.00 -11.04
N LEU A 318 -18.34 12.47 -12.27
CA LEU A 318 -17.04 12.39 -12.93
C LEU A 318 -15.93 13.07 -12.13
N ASP A 319 -16.23 14.20 -11.46
CA ASP A 319 -15.30 14.90 -10.58
C ASP A 319 -14.82 14.05 -9.40
N SER A 320 -15.70 13.21 -8.86
CA SER A 320 -15.34 12.32 -7.75
C SER A 320 -14.35 11.24 -8.20
N LEU A 321 -14.38 10.83 -9.48
CA LEU A 321 -13.42 9.87 -10.05
C LEU A 321 -11.99 10.43 -10.16
N ARG A 322 -11.80 11.77 -10.12
CA ARG A 322 -10.45 12.37 -9.99
C ARG A 322 -9.76 11.95 -8.70
N ARG A 323 -10.52 11.61 -7.66
CA ARG A 323 -10.02 11.04 -6.39
C ARG A 323 -10.03 9.51 -6.37
N HIS A 324 -10.01 8.91 -7.56
CA HIS A 324 -9.77 7.49 -7.79
C HIS A 324 -10.87 6.56 -7.26
N SER A 325 -10.96 5.40 -7.90
CA SER A 325 -11.89 4.33 -7.55
C SER A 325 -11.14 3.04 -7.28
N VAL A 326 -11.62 2.25 -6.34
CA VAL A 326 -11.13 0.88 -6.12
C VAL A 326 -12.28 -0.12 -6.04
N VAL A 327 -12.13 -1.25 -6.72
CA VAL A 327 -13.08 -2.37 -6.70
C VAL A 327 -12.43 -3.56 -5.98
N PHE A 328 -13.02 -3.94 -4.85
CA PHE A 328 -12.66 -5.10 -4.05
C PHE A 328 -13.68 -6.21 -4.26
N ALA A 329 -13.35 -7.23 -5.03
CA ALA A 329 -14.33 -8.25 -5.40
C ALA A 329 -13.65 -9.56 -5.80
N GLY A 330 -14.21 -10.68 -5.34
CA GLY A 330 -13.70 -12.02 -5.65
C GLY A 330 -14.03 -12.44 -7.08
N SER A 331 -13.46 -13.58 -7.50
CA SER A 331 -13.79 -14.19 -8.79
C SER A 331 -15.30 -14.42 -8.93
N GLY A 332 -15.86 -14.09 -10.10
CA GLY A 332 -17.29 -14.24 -10.40
C GLY A 332 -18.21 -13.17 -9.79
N SER A 333 -17.70 -12.23 -8.99
CA SER A 333 -18.53 -11.17 -8.37
C SER A 333 -19.01 -10.09 -9.34
N GLY A 334 -18.49 -10.04 -10.57
CA GLY A 334 -18.77 -8.98 -11.54
C GLY A 334 -17.75 -7.83 -11.53
N LYS A 335 -16.60 -8.00 -10.89
CA LYS A 335 -15.50 -7.01 -10.83
C LYS A 335 -15.19 -6.39 -12.21
N THR A 336 -14.85 -7.25 -13.18
CA THR A 336 -14.48 -6.81 -14.53
C THR A 336 -15.68 -6.22 -15.29
N VAL A 337 -16.91 -6.70 -15.04
CA VAL A 337 -18.13 -6.12 -15.61
C VAL A 337 -18.33 -4.68 -15.13
N LEU A 338 -18.13 -4.42 -13.84
CA LEU A 338 -18.19 -3.07 -13.28
C LEU A 338 -17.09 -2.16 -13.85
N ILE A 339 -15.85 -2.65 -13.99
CA ILE A 339 -14.77 -1.89 -14.62
C ILE A 339 -15.16 -1.49 -16.05
N ARG A 340 -15.63 -2.46 -16.86
CA ARG A 340 -16.10 -2.20 -18.23
C ARG A 340 -17.17 -1.13 -18.24
N ARG A 341 -18.17 -1.24 -17.35
CA ARG A 341 -19.26 -0.26 -17.25
C ARG A 341 -18.77 1.14 -16.89
N ILE A 342 -17.84 1.27 -15.94
CA ILE A 342 -17.23 2.56 -15.58
C ILE A 342 -16.53 3.17 -16.80
N VAL A 343 -15.72 2.40 -17.53
CA VAL A 343 -15.00 2.86 -18.72
C VAL A 343 -15.96 3.29 -19.82
N GLU A 344 -16.97 2.47 -20.12
CA GLU A 344 -17.97 2.73 -21.15
C GLU A 344 -18.77 4.01 -20.87
N GLU A 345 -19.29 4.18 -19.65
CA GLU A 345 -20.05 5.36 -19.27
C GLU A 345 -19.19 6.64 -19.23
N CYS A 346 -17.92 6.52 -18.83
CA CYS A 346 -16.98 7.65 -18.88
C CYS A 346 -16.68 8.06 -20.34
N ALA A 347 -16.46 7.10 -21.23
CA ALA A 347 -16.22 7.36 -22.65
C ALA A 347 -17.43 7.99 -23.34
N ARG A 348 -18.65 7.59 -22.94
CA ARG A 348 -19.89 8.27 -23.37
C ARG A 348 -19.93 9.76 -23.01
N GLN A 349 -19.24 10.15 -21.95
CA GLN A 349 -19.11 11.55 -21.50
C GLN A 349 -17.83 12.22 -22.03
N GLY A 350 -17.12 11.61 -22.99
CA GLY A 350 -15.89 12.17 -23.59
C GLY A 350 -14.62 11.98 -22.77
N VAL A 351 -14.63 11.07 -21.80
CA VAL A 351 -13.44 10.73 -21.01
C VAL A 351 -12.73 9.54 -21.65
N SER A 352 -11.54 9.79 -22.21
CA SER A 352 -10.65 8.73 -22.70
C SER A 352 -10.01 7.92 -21.58
N ALA A 353 -9.66 6.66 -21.87
CA ALA A 353 -9.09 5.73 -20.90
C ALA A 353 -7.89 4.96 -21.46
N ILE A 354 -6.88 4.76 -20.62
CA ILE A 354 -5.85 3.72 -20.81
C ILE A 354 -6.20 2.57 -19.88
N VAL A 355 -6.33 1.37 -20.43
CA VAL A 355 -6.78 0.17 -19.72
C VAL A 355 -5.71 -0.90 -19.78
N LEU A 356 -5.16 -1.29 -18.63
CA LEU A 356 -4.22 -2.42 -18.57
C LEU A 356 -4.99 -3.73 -18.50
N ASP A 357 -4.71 -4.64 -19.43
CA ASP A 357 -5.43 -5.91 -19.59
C ASP A 357 -4.49 -7.11 -19.38
N PRO A 358 -4.25 -7.52 -18.12
CA PRO A 358 -3.35 -8.64 -17.81
C PRO A 358 -3.90 -10.01 -18.23
N ASN A 359 -5.23 -10.12 -18.39
CA ASN A 359 -5.96 -11.38 -18.56
C ASN A 359 -6.70 -11.50 -19.90
N ASN A 360 -6.58 -10.50 -20.79
CA ASN A 360 -7.26 -10.45 -22.10
C ASN A 360 -8.80 -10.39 -22.01
N ASP A 361 -9.30 -9.79 -20.93
CA ASP A 361 -10.73 -9.65 -20.64
C ASP A 361 -11.30 -8.30 -21.08
N LEU A 362 -10.45 -7.33 -21.41
CA LEU A 362 -10.86 -5.95 -21.69
C LEU A 362 -10.68 -5.58 -23.17
N ALA A 363 -9.96 -6.38 -23.95
CA ALA A 363 -9.80 -6.20 -25.40
C ALA A 363 -11.11 -6.32 -26.23
N ARG A 364 -12.24 -6.69 -25.62
CA ARG A 364 -13.59 -6.72 -26.25
C ARG A 364 -14.44 -5.49 -25.95
N LEU A 365 -13.87 -4.42 -25.38
CA LEU A 365 -14.59 -3.16 -25.13
C LEU A 365 -15.15 -2.49 -26.40
N GLY A 366 -14.80 -2.95 -27.61
CA GLY A 366 -15.39 -2.46 -28.87
C GLY A 366 -16.44 -3.39 -29.50
N ASP A 367 -16.77 -4.52 -28.87
CA ASP A 367 -17.65 -5.53 -29.46
C ASP A 367 -19.12 -5.27 -29.13
N ALA A 368 -19.98 -5.17 -30.15
CA ALA A 368 -21.42 -5.04 -29.95
C ALA A 368 -22.05 -6.35 -29.44
N TRP A 369 -23.09 -6.25 -28.61
CA TRP A 369 -23.96 -7.38 -28.31
C TRP A 369 -24.72 -7.84 -29.56
N PRO A 370 -24.77 -9.16 -29.86
CA PRO A 370 -25.59 -9.68 -30.95
C PRO A 370 -27.07 -9.36 -30.76
N GLN A 371 -27.53 -9.35 -29.51
CA GLN A 371 -28.86 -8.96 -29.09
C GLN A 371 -28.79 -8.35 -27.68
N PRO A 372 -29.67 -7.40 -27.32
CA PRO A 372 -29.71 -6.82 -25.98
C PRO A 372 -29.80 -7.91 -24.89
N PRO A 373 -28.88 -7.95 -23.92
CA PRO A 373 -28.89 -8.94 -22.85
C PRO A 373 -30.01 -8.64 -21.82
N ALA A 374 -30.51 -9.68 -21.16
CA ALA A 374 -31.59 -9.57 -20.18
C ALA A 374 -31.26 -8.72 -18.94
N GLY A 375 -29.97 -8.45 -18.67
CA GLY A 375 -29.50 -7.63 -17.54
C GLY A 375 -29.41 -6.13 -17.82
N TRP A 376 -29.85 -5.66 -18.99
CA TRP A 376 -29.90 -4.24 -19.32
C TRP A 376 -31.14 -3.56 -18.75
N GLY A 377 -30.94 -2.33 -18.25
CA GLY A 377 -32.01 -1.46 -17.80
C GLY A 377 -32.55 -0.55 -18.91
N PRO A 378 -33.57 0.26 -18.62
CA PRO A 378 -34.09 1.24 -19.57
C PRO A 378 -33.00 2.19 -20.11
N GLY A 379 -32.94 2.28 -21.44
CA GLY A 379 -32.01 3.14 -22.19
C GLY A 379 -30.60 2.57 -22.39
N ASP A 380 -30.30 1.36 -21.92
CA ASP A 380 -28.97 0.76 -22.13
C ASP A 380 -28.70 0.40 -23.60
N ASP A 381 -29.73 0.13 -24.40
CA ASP A 381 -29.62 -0.11 -25.84
C ASP A 381 -29.17 1.17 -26.58
N GLU A 382 -29.77 2.31 -26.25
CA GLU A 382 -29.36 3.63 -26.76
C GLU A 382 -27.95 3.96 -26.27
N ARG A 383 -27.64 3.65 -25.00
CA ARG A 383 -26.31 3.90 -24.45
C ARG A 383 -25.24 3.07 -25.15
N ALA A 384 -25.52 1.81 -25.44
CA ALA A 384 -24.59 0.93 -26.13
C ALA A 384 -24.33 1.41 -27.56
N ARG A 385 -25.38 1.81 -28.29
CA ARG A 385 -25.25 2.38 -29.64
C ARG A 385 -24.41 3.66 -29.63
N ASP A 386 -24.74 4.64 -28.79
CA ASP A 386 -23.97 5.90 -28.75
C ASP A 386 -22.54 5.71 -28.24
N TYR A 387 -22.26 4.71 -27.38
CA TYR A 387 -20.88 4.34 -27.03
C TYR A 387 -20.10 3.83 -28.24
N LEU A 388 -20.61 2.81 -28.95
CA LEU A 388 -19.94 2.18 -30.08
C LEU A 388 -19.76 3.14 -31.28
N GLU A 389 -20.70 4.06 -31.47
CA GLU A 389 -20.65 5.05 -32.55
C GLU A 389 -19.65 6.18 -32.28
N HIS A 390 -19.51 6.64 -31.03
CA HIS A 390 -18.70 7.82 -30.72
C HIS A 390 -17.40 7.52 -29.97
N THR A 391 -17.17 6.28 -29.55
CA THR A 391 -15.92 5.87 -28.91
C THR A 391 -15.16 4.94 -29.84
N GLU A 392 -13.87 5.16 -29.96
CA GLU A 392 -12.98 4.19 -30.58
C GLU A 392 -12.24 3.38 -29.53
N VAL A 393 -12.04 2.11 -29.83
CA VAL A 393 -11.33 1.16 -28.98
C VAL A 393 -10.13 0.64 -29.75
N VAL A 394 -8.94 0.87 -29.23
CA VAL A 394 -7.67 0.48 -29.85
C VAL A 394 -6.95 -0.50 -28.93
N VAL A 395 -6.61 -1.68 -29.45
CA VAL A 395 -5.89 -2.71 -28.69
C VAL A 395 -4.41 -2.65 -29.05
N PHE A 396 -3.57 -2.48 -28.04
CA PHE A 396 -2.12 -2.44 -28.12
C PHE A 396 -1.50 -3.69 -27.52
N THR A 397 -0.44 -4.19 -28.14
CA THR A 397 0.27 -5.42 -27.76
C THR A 397 1.77 -5.16 -27.66
N PRO A 398 2.27 -4.60 -26.54
CA PRO A 398 3.69 -4.36 -26.32
C PRO A 398 4.52 -5.61 -26.65
N ARG A 399 5.67 -5.41 -27.31
CA ARG A 399 6.58 -6.47 -27.80
C ARG A 399 6.04 -7.44 -28.86
N VAL A 400 4.79 -7.30 -29.33
CA VAL A 400 4.24 -8.16 -30.39
C VAL A 400 4.04 -7.36 -31.67
N THR A 401 4.95 -7.55 -32.63
CA THR A 401 4.96 -6.85 -33.92
C THR A 401 3.79 -7.23 -34.83
N ALA A 402 3.30 -8.47 -34.74
CA ALA A 402 2.14 -8.94 -35.50
C ALA A 402 0.82 -8.23 -35.11
N GLY A 403 0.75 -7.62 -33.93
CA GLY A 403 -0.40 -6.86 -33.44
C GLY A 403 -0.19 -5.35 -33.63
N GLN A 404 -0.40 -4.57 -32.57
CA GLN A 404 -0.09 -3.14 -32.54
C GLN A 404 0.95 -2.90 -31.43
N PRO A 405 2.25 -3.04 -31.73
CA PRO A 405 3.30 -2.93 -30.73
C PRO A 405 3.35 -1.52 -30.13
N LEU A 406 3.48 -1.46 -28.81
CA LEU A 406 3.88 -0.25 -28.09
C LEU A 406 5.36 -0.32 -27.74
N SER A 407 6.06 0.80 -27.96
CA SER A 407 7.46 0.97 -27.58
C SER A 407 7.67 2.30 -26.87
N PHE A 408 8.65 2.35 -25.96
CA PHE A 408 9.11 3.60 -25.39
C PHE A 408 10.19 4.16 -26.31
N GLN A 409 9.82 5.17 -27.10
CA GLN A 409 10.74 5.82 -28.01
C GLN A 409 11.61 6.81 -27.21
N PRO A 410 12.93 6.59 -27.13
CA PRO A 410 13.80 7.45 -26.33
C PRO A 410 14.08 8.80 -27.03
N LEU A 411 13.79 8.89 -28.33
CA LEU A 411 13.87 10.11 -29.11
C LEU A 411 12.45 10.58 -29.45
N PRO A 412 12.06 11.82 -29.08
CA PRO A 412 10.83 12.42 -29.55
C PRO A 412 10.91 12.78 -31.04
N ASP A 413 9.77 13.07 -31.66
CA ASP A 413 9.76 13.79 -32.93
C ASP A 413 10.11 15.26 -32.68
N PHE A 414 11.24 15.69 -33.24
CA PHE A 414 11.72 17.07 -33.11
C PHE A 414 11.13 18.02 -34.16
N SER A 415 10.44 17.49 -35.18
CA SER A 415 9.91 18.26 -36.30
C SER A 415 8.97 19.40 -35.87
N PRO A 416 8.02 19.18 -34.92
CA PRO A 416 7.12 20.25 -34.46
C PRO A 416 7.81 21.38 -33.68
N LEU A 417 9.02 21.13 -33.16
CA LEU A 417 9.74 22.07 -32.30
C LEU A 417 10.73 22.95 -33.05
N ARG A 418 10.89 22.76 -34.37
CA ARG A 418 11.91 23.46 -35.18
C ARG A 418 11.77 24.97 -35.16
N ASP A 419 10.55 25.46 -35.05
CA ASP A 419 10.24 26.88 -35.05
C ASP A 419 10.41 27.54 -33.67
N SER A 420 10.69 26.75 -32.63
CA SER A 420 10.89 27.17 -31.24
C SER A 420 12.32 26.81 -30.77
N PRO A 421 13.34 27.67 -30.98
CA PRO A 421 14.75 27.34 -30.69
C PRO A 421 15.01 26.86 -29.25
N ASP A 422 14.42 27.53 -28.26
CA ASP A 422 14.60 27.17 -26.84
C ASP A 422 13.98 25.81 -26.50
N GLU A 423 12.78 25.53 -27.03
CA GLU A 423 12.10 24.25 -26.83
C GLU A 423 12.83 23.11 -27.55
N PHE A 424 13.36 23.38 -28.75
CA PHE A 424 14.17 22.45 -29.51
C PHE A 424 15.45 22.06 -28.75
N ASP A 425 16.23 23.06 -28.29
CA ASP A 425 17.45 22.81 -27.53
C ASP A 425 17.18 22.09 -26.20
N GLN A 426 16.06 22.41 -25.54
CA GLN A 426 15.63 21.70 -24.34
C GLN A 426 15.28 20.24 -24.63
N ALA A 427 14.53 19.97 -25.70
CA ALA A 427 14.18 18.61 -26.10
C ALA A 427 15.42 17.77 -26.44
N ILE A 428 16.40 18.36 -27.13
CA ILE A 428 17.68 17.70 -27.43
C ILE A 428 18.43 17.35 -26.14
N ARG A 429 18.58 18.31 -25.20
CA ARG A 429 19.25 18.04 -23.91
C ARG A 429 18.57 16.91 -23.15
N SER A 430 17.24 16.92 -23.06
CA SER A 430 16.48 15.86 -22.39
C SER A 430 16.65 14.50 -23.06
N ALA A 431 16.67 14.45 -24.39
CA ALA A 431 16.89 13.22 -25.14
C ALA A 431 18.32 12.67 -24.94
N VAL A 432 19.34 13.53 -24.92
CA VAL A 432 20.73 13.15 -24.61
C VAL A 432 20.83 12.60 -23.18
N GLU A 433 20.19 13.24 -22.21
CA GLU A 433 20.17 12.76 -20.82
C GLU A 433 19.50 11.39 -20.70
N ALA A 434 18.42 11.14 -21.46
CA ALA A 434 17.76 9.84 -21.50
C ALA A 434 18.63 8.75 -22.16
N LEU A 435 19.38 9.09 -23.21
CA LEU A 435 20.23 8.15 -23.95
C LEU A 435 21.58 7.89 -23.27
N ALA A 436 22.17 8.87 -22.58
CA ALA A 436 23.53 8.78 -22.05
C ALA A 436 23.81 7.55 -21.15
N PRO A 437 22.91 7.14 -20.24
CA PRO A 437 23.12 5.92 -19.45
C PRO A 437 23.10 4.66 -20.30
N ARG A 438 22.23 4.59 -21.32
CA ARG A 438 22.10 3.44 -22.23
C ARG A 438 23.25 3.37 -23.23
N ALA A 439 23.78 4.52 -23.64
CA ALA A 439 24.95 4.64 -24.48
C ALA A 439 26.29 4.50 -23.72
N GLY A 440 26.25 4.30 -22.39
CA GLY A 440 27.46 4.10 -21.58
C GLY A 440 28.29 5.36 -21.31
N VAL A 441 27.74 6.56 -21.55
CA VAL A 441 28.46 7.85 -21.48
C VAL A 441 28.03 8.75 -20.32
N ASP A 442 27.32 8.20 -19.33
CA ASP A 442 26.87 8.95 -18.13
C ASP A 442 27.91 9.01 -17.00
N ARG A 443 29.07 8.35 -17.18
CA ARG A 443 30.12 8.32 -16.14
C ARG A 443 30.98 9.59 -16.14
N PRO A 444 31.54 10.00 -14.99
CA PRO A 444 32.41 11.18 -14.90
C PRO A 444 33.84 10.88 -15.37
N THR A 445 34.02 10.29 -16.56
CA THR A 445 35.33 10.05 -17.17
C THR A 445 35.51 10.92 -18.41
N ARG A 446 36.77 11.29 -18.73
CA ARG A 446 37.07 12.12 -19.90
C ARG A 446 36.53 11.50 -21.20
N LEU A 447 36.64 10.17 -21.35
CA LEU A 447 36.14 9.46 -22.51
C LEU A 447 34.61 9.50 -22.60
N ALA A 448 33.90 9.30 -21.47
CA ALA A 448 32.45 9.38 -21.42
C ALA A 448 31.95 10.81 -21.68
N GLN A 449 32.64 11.84 -21.17
CA GLN A 449 32.32 13.23 -21.47
C GLN A 449 32.49 13.57 -22.96
N GLN A 450 33.56 13.08 -23.59
CA GLN A 450 33.75 13.21 -25.04
C GLN A 450 32.65 12.47 -25.82
N GLY A 451 32.31 11.24 -25.42
CA GLY A 451 31.21 10.49 -26.03
C GLY A 451 29.86 11.19 -25.87
N LYS A 452 29.57 11.78 -24.70
CA LYS A 452 28.35 12.55 -24.47
C LYS A 452 28.30 13.83 -25.33
N ALA A 453 29.44 14.47 -25.57
CA ALA A 453 29.53 15.62 -26.48
C ALA A 453 29.22 15.20 -27.94
N VAL A 454 29.85 14.12 -28.43
CA VAL A 454 29.57 13.55 -29.76
C VAL A 454 28.10 13.16 -29.89
N LEU A 455 27.53 12.49 -28.89
CA LEU A 455 26.11 12.12 -28.85
C LEU A 455 25.19 13.35 -28.98
N THR A 456 25.54 14.45 -28.32
CA THR A 456 24.77 15.71 -28.35
C THR A 456 24.85 16.37 -29.72
N GLU A 457 26.06 16.53 -30.28
CA GLU A 457 26.29 17.14 -31.59
C GLU A 457 25.63 16.32 -32.71
N ALA A 458 25.77 14.99 -32.65
CA ALA A 458 25.12 14.08 -33.59
C ALA A 458 23.60 14.14 -33.51
N LEU A 459 23.01 14.16 -32.31
CA LEU A 459 21.56 14.22 -32.17
C LEU A 459 20.99 15.55 -32.67
N LEU A 460 21.70 16.65 -32.43
CA LEU A 460 21.33 17.97 -32.94
C LEU A 460 21.38 18.01 -34.47
N ALA A 461 22.41 17.41 -35.09
CA ALA A 461 22.48 17.28 -36.54
C ALA A 461 21.37 16.38 -37.09
N TYR A 462 21.15 15.21 -36.47
CA TYR A 462 20.11 14.26 -36.85
C TYR A 462 18.70 14.89 -36.80
N ALA A 463 18.36 15.60 -35.73
CA ALA A 463 17.06 16.27 -35.57
C ALA A 463 16.77 17.31 -36.67
N ARG A 464 17.80 17.91 -37.26
CA ARG A 464 17.66 18.86 -38.38
C ARG A 464 17.40 18.18 -39.73
N THR A 465 17.77 16.92 -39.90
CA THR A 465 17.54 16.17 -41.16
C THR A 465 16.07 15.86 -41.43
N GLY A 466 15.23 15.81 -40.38
CA GLY A 466 13.82 15.42 -40.48
C GLY A 466 13.58 13.94 -40.30
N MET A 467 14.64 13.16 -40.10
CA MET A 467 14.54 11.76 -39.69
C MET A 467 14.07 11.64 -38.25
N VAL A 468 13.31 10.59 -37.94
CA VAL A 468 12.69 10.35 -36.63
C VAL A 468 13.05 8.96 -36.13
N GLY A 469 13.20 8.83 -34.81
CA GLY A 469 13.37 7.55 -34.13
C GLY A 469 14.83 7.13 -33.93
N LEU A 470 15.02 6.20 -32.99
CA LEU A 470 16.33 5.69 -32.60
C LEU A 470 17.03 4.82 -33.67
N PRO A 471 16.34 3.96 -34.45
CA PRO A 471 17.00 3.18 -35.50
C PRO A 471 17.71 4.05 -36.53
N GLY A 472 17.06 5.09 -37.04
CA GLY A 472 17.69 6.04 -37.97
C GLY A 472 18.85 6.80 -37.33
N PHE A 473 18.75 7.12 -36.03
CA PHE A 473 19.82 7.79 -35.31
C PHE A 473 21.04 6.89 -35.09
N THR A 474 20.87 5.59 -34.85
CA THR A 474 22.02 4.67 -34.71
C THR A 474 22.73 4.43 -36.04
N GLU A 475 22.02 4.46 -37.17
CA GLU A 475 22.67 4.49 -38.49
C GLU A 475 23.38 5.82 -38.75
N PHE A 476 22.77 6.95 -38.39
CA PHE A 476 23.42 8.26 -38.48
C PHE A 476 24.69 8.36 -37.62
N LEU A 477 24.72 7.72 -36.45
CA LEU A 477 25.93 7.63 -35.62
C LEU A 477 26.98 6.69 -36.20
N ALA A 478 26.57 5.60 -36.85
CA ALA A 478 27.48 4.65 -37.48
C ALA A 478 28.18 5.24 -38.71
N ASP A 479 27.50 6.15 -39.42
CA ASP A 479 28.01 6.90 -40.56
C ASP A 479 27.89 8.41 -40.30
N LEU A 480 28.62 8.90 -39.29
CA LEU A 480 28.56 10.30 -38.86
C LEU A 480 29.07 11.23 -39.97
N PRO A 481 28.25 12.18 -40.47
CA PRO A 481 28.69 13.09 -41.53
C PRO A 481 29.85 14.00 -41.12
N ASP A 482 30.73 14.29 -42.08
CA ASP A 482 31.86 15.21 -41.88
C ASP A 482 31.41 16.57 -41.35
N GLY A 483 32.11 17.07 -40.33
CA GLY A 483 31.87 18.40 -39.76
C GLY A 483 30.75 18.50 -38.74
N VAL A 484 30.04 17.39 -38.43
CA VAL A 484 29.05 17.35 -37.34
C VAL A 484 29.71 17.57 -35.97
N SER A 485 30.88 16.98 -35.75
CA SER A 485 31.69 17.16 -34.53
C SER A 485 33.10 17.60 -34.87
N ARG A 486 33.65 18.52 -34.06
CA ARG A 486 35.04 18.99 -34.18
C ARG A 486 36.03 18.19 -33.34
N LEU A 487 35.56 17.16 -32.64
CA LEU A 487 36.42 16.33 -31.80
C LEU A 487 37.28 15.39 -32.65
N ALA A 488 38.58 15.32 -32.35
CA ALA A 488 39.54 14.53 -33.14
C ALA A 488 39.27 13.01 -33.21
N ARG A 489 38.35 12.48 -32.40
CA ARG A 489 37.95 11.06 -32.39
C ARG A 489 36.43 10.88 -32.54
N ALA A 490 35.75 11.85 -33.14
CA ALA A 490 34.30 11.85 -33.25
C ALA A 490 33.76 10.57 -33.90
N ASP A 491 34.31 10.18 -35.06
CA ASP A 491 33.81 9.05 -35.85
C ASP A 491 33.89 7.73 -35.07
N LYS A 492 35.03 7.48 -34.42
CA LYS A 492 35.21 6.28 -33.60
C LYS A 492 34.25 6.27 -32.39
N LEU A 493 34.10 7.41 -31.72
CA LEU A 493 33.18 7.51 -30.58
C LEU A 493 31.73 7.35 -31.02
N ALA A 494 31.35 7.91 -32.18
CA ALA A 494 30.02 7.78 -32.75
C ALA A 494 29.69 6.33 -33.13
N LEU A 495 30.65 5.61 -33.73
CA LEU A 495 30.52 4.20 -34.02
C LEU A 495 30.35 3.35 -32.75
N ASP A 496 31.20 3.56 -31.73
CA ASP A 496 31.09 2.86 -30.44
C ASP A 496 29.72 3.12 -29.76
N LEU A 497 29.20 4.36 -29.86
CA LEU A 497 27.86 4.74 -29.39
C LEU A 497 26.76 4.02 -30.18
N ALA A 498 26.88 3.96 -31.51
CA ALA A 498 25.92 3.27 -32.37
C ALA A 498 25.84 1.79 -32.03
N GLU A 499 26.97 1.09 -31.92
CA GLU A 499 27.03 -0.33 -31.56
C GLU A 499 26.44 -0.59 -30.17
N THR A 500 26.77 0.26 -29.20
CA THR A 500 26.24 0.16 -27.83
C THR A 500 24.71 0.32 -27.83
N LEU A 501 24.18 1.34 -28.50
CA LEU A 501 22.74 1.57 -28.58
C LEU A 501 22.02 0.46 -29.35
N LYS A 502 22.59 -0.04 -30.46
CA LYS A 502 22.07 -1.20 -31.20
C LYS A 502 22.01 -2.45 -30.30
N ALA A 503 23.04 -2.70 -29.50
CA ALA A 503 23.05 -3.83 -28.54
C ALA A 503 21.96 -3.67 -27.45
N VAL A 504 21.73 -2.45 -26.95
CA VAL A 504 20.62 -2.18 -26.02
C VAL A 504 19.27 -2.41 -26.67
N MET A 505 19.07 -1.98 -27.92
CA MET A 505 17.81 -2.21 -28.65
C MET A 505 17.52 -3.71 -28.87
N VAL A 506 18.56 -4.52 -29.07
CA VAL A 506 18.43 -5.98 -29.19
C VAL A 506 18.09 -6.63 -27.84
N THR A 507 18.69 -6.15 -26.75
CA THR A 507 18.52 -6.74 -25.41
C THR A 507 17.28 -6.23 -24.67
N ASP A 508 16.78 -5.06 -25.03
CA ASP A 508 15.58 -4.43 -24.47
C ASP A 508 14.61 -4.01 -25.60
N PRO A 509 13.73 -4.91 -26.07
CA PRO A 509 12.81 -4.63 -27.19
C PRO A 509 11.83 -3.47 -26.97
N LEU A 510 11.70 -2.98 -25.73
CA LEU A 510 10.89 -1.80 -25.42
C LEU A 510 11.64 -0.49 -25.68
N PHE A 511 12.98 -0.52 -25.74
CA PHE A 511 13.85 0.61 -25.99
C PHE A 511 14.13 0.76 -27.48
N GLY A 512 13.63 1.86 -28.09
CA GLY A 512 13.84 2.13 -29.51
C GLY A 512 13.16 1.14 -30.47
N GLY A 513 12.25 0.30 -29.95
CA GLY A 513 11.56 -0.73 -30.70
C GLY A 513 10.60 -0.16 -31.76
N ALA A 514 10.40 -0.93 -32.83
CA ALA A 514 9.40 -0.64 -33.87
C ALA A 514 7.98 -0.70 -33.27
N GLY A 515 7.15 0.30 -33.57
CA GLY A 515 5.76 0.35 -33.11
C GLY A 515 5.27 1.76 -32.77
N THR A 516 4.03 1.81 -32.31
CA THR A 516 3.39 3.03 -31.85
C THR A 516 4.09 3.52 -30.57
N PRO A 517 4.45 4.83 -30.46
CA PRO A 517 4.98 5.36 -29.23
C PRO A 517 4.00 5.13 -28.07
N ALA A 518 4.51 4.68 -26.92
CA ALA A 518 3.77 4.65 -25.66
C ALA A 518 3.62 6.07 -25.06
N ASP A 519 3.16 7.00 -25.90
CA ASP A 519 2.89 8.39 -25.56
C ASP A 519 1.44 8.52 -25.04
N PRO A 520 1.24 9.00 -23.81
CA PRO A 520 -0.09 9.26 -23.27
C PRO A 520 -0.95 10.17 -24.15
N GLY A 521 -0.34 11.11 -24.90
CA GLY A 521 -1.05 11.97 -25.84
C GLY A 521 -1.77 11.15 -26.90
N LEU A 522 -1.07 10.23 -27.56
CA LEU A 522 -1.64 9.31 -28.53
C LEU A 522 -2.67 8.34 -27.91
N LEU A 523 -2.39 7.85 -26.70
CA LEU A 523 -3.25 6.87 -26.03
C LEU A 523 -4.55 7.45 -25.47
N LEU A 524 -4.61 8.75 -25.19
CA LEU A 524 -5.79 9.43 -24.63
C LEU A 524 -6.50 10.36 -25.63
N THR A 525 -5.88 10.72 -26.74
CA THR A 525 -6.50 11.61 -27.73
C THR A 525 -7.32 10.81 -28.74
N PRO A 526 -8.63 11.07 -28.85
CA PRO A 526 -9.45 10.43 -29.87
C PRO A 526 -9.13 10.93 -31.28
N ALA A 527 -9.35 10.07 -32.27
CA ALA A 527 -9.33 10.40 -33.68
C ALA A 527 -10.42 11.44 -33.99
N PRO A 528 -10.23 12.29 -35.03
CA PRO A 528 -11.23 13.27 -35.44
C PRO A 528 -12.62 12.63 -35.62
N GLY A 529 -13.66 13.27 -35.07
CA GLY A 529 -15.04 12.77 -35.10
C GLY A 529 -15.39 11.74 -34.02
N ARG A 530 -14.42 11.24 -33.25
CA ARG A 530 -14.67 10.43 -32.06
C ARG A 530 -14.65 11.29 -30.80
N ARG A 531 -15.53 10.97 -29.86
CA ARG A 531 -15.71 11.68 -28.59
C ARG A 531 -14.73 11.21 -27.51
N ALA A 532 -14.34 9.93 -27.53
CA ALA A 532 -13.39 9.36 -26.57
C ALA A 532 -12.56 8.23 -27.19
N ARG A 533 -11.38 8.00 -26.61
CA ARG A 533 -10.48 6.88 -26.94
C ARG A 533 -10.35 5.93 -25.76
N VAL A 534 -10.55 4.64 -26.00
CA VAL A 534 -10.24 3.58 -25.05
C VAL A 534 -9.06 2.78 -25.59
N SER A 535 -7.87 3.05 -25.04
CA SER A 535 -6.63 2.36 -25.37
C SER A 535 -6.44 1.17 -24.43
N VAL A 536 -6.70 -0.03 -24.93
CA VAL A 536 -6.49 -1.28 -24.18
C VAL A 536 -5.07 -1.77 -24.41
N VAL A 537 -4.27 -1.85 -23.35
CA VAL A 537 -2.91 -2.37 -23.38
C VAL A 537 -2.91 -3.81 -22.86
N SER A 538 -2.88 -4.77 -23.78
CA SER A 538 -2.82 -6.20 -23.46
C SER A 538 -1.42 -6.60 -23.02
N PHE A 539 -1.31 -7.48 -22.03
CA PHE A 539 -0.03 -8.02 -21.56
C PHE A 539 0.39 -9.31 -22.29
N VAL A 540 -0.23 -9.63 -23.43
CA VAL A 540 0.06 -10.85 -24.21
C VAL A 540 1.55 -11.01 -24.57
N GLY A 541 2.25 -9.91 -24.86
CA GLY A 541 3.68 -9.91 -25.16
C GLY A 541 4.60 -9.68 -23.95
N LEU A 542 4.05 -9.58 -22.74
CA LEU A 542 4.80 -9.35 -21.50
C LEU A 542 4.75 -10.63 -20.66
N THR A 543 5.73 -11.51 -20.89
CA THR A 543 5.69 -12.90 -20.44
C THR A 543 6.07 -13.10 -18.98
N SER A 544 6.72 -12.12 -18.35
CA SER A 544 7.12 -12.17 -16.95
C SER A 544 6.56 -10.99 -16.14
N ASP A 545 6.38 -11.19 -14.84
CA ASP A 545 5.92 -10.13 -13.92
C ASP A 545 6.87 -8.93 -13.92
N GLN A 546 8.18 -9.19 -14.01
CA GLN A 546 9.18 -8.13 -14.08
C GLN A 546 8.99 -7.26 -15.32
N GLU A 547 8.71 -7.87 -16.48
CA GLU A 547 8.44 -7.14 -17.72
C GLU A 547 7.15 -6.31 -17.63
N ARG A 548 6.09 -6.91 -17.09
CA ARG A 548 4.80 -6.22 -16.85
C ARG A 548 5.00 -5.00 -15.96
N GLN A 549 5.67 -5.18 -14.82
CA GLN A 549 5.93 -4.12 -13.85
C GLN A 549 6.84 -3.03 -14.43
N SER A 550 7.91 -3.40 -15.16
CA SER A 550 8.81 -2.43 -15.79
C SER A 550 8.12 -1.62 -16.91
N PHE A 551 7.26 -2.25 -17.71
CA PHE A 551 6.46 -1.55 -18.73
C PHE A 551 5.47 -0.58 -18.08
N VAL A 552 4.71 -1.06 -17.07
CA VAL A 552 3.73 -0.23 -16.35
C VAL A 552 4.41 0.95 -15.67
N ASN A 553 5.57 0.76 -15.05
CA ASN A 553 6.33 1.84 -14.44
C ASN A 553 6.65 2.96 -15.45
N GLN A 554 7.19 2.59 -16.62
CA GLN A 554 7.54 3.56 -17.65
C GLN A 554 6.31 4.29 -18.20
N LEU A 555 5.21 3.57 -18.46
CA LEU A 555 3.96 4.17 -18.92
C LEU A 555 3.38 5.14 -17.86
N GLN A 556 3.39 4.76 -16.59
CA GLN A 556 2.91 5.59 -15.49
C GLN A 556 3.75 6.86 -15.32
N MET A 557 5.08 6.77 -15.48
CA MET A 557 5.97 7.94 -15.45
C MET A 557 5.71 8.87 -16.64
N ALA A 558 5.57 8.33 -17.85
CA ALA A 558 5.22 9.10 -19.04
C ALA A 558 3.85 9.79 -18.85
N LEU A 559 2.85 9.06 -18.37
CA LEU A 559 1.52 9.57 -18.07
C LEU A 559 1.56 10.69 -17.04
N PHE A 560 2.31 10.52 -15.95
CA PHE A 560 2.46 11.56 -14.93
C PHE A 560 3.11 12.84 -15.49
N ALA A 561 4.13 12.70 -16.33
CA ALA A 561 4.77 13.85 -16.98
C ALA A 561 3.84 14.53 -18.01
N TRP A 562 2.98 13.77 -18.68
CA TRP A 562 2.03 14.29 -19.66
C TRP A 562 0.87 15.05 -19.00
N ILE A 563 0.23 14.49 -17.97
CA ILE A 563 -0.90 15.15 -17.29
C ILE A 563 -0.49 16.45 -16.59
N ARG A 564 0.78 16.58 -16.17
CA ARG A 564 1.32 17.83 -15.62
C ARG A 564 1.36 18.96 -16.64
N ARG A 565 1.62 18.62 -17.90
CA ARG A 565 1.66 19.56 -19.03
C ARG A 565 0.27 19.78 -19.64
N HIS A 566 -0.62 18.80 -19.50
CA HIS A 566 -1.98 18.81 -20.04
C HIS A 566 -3.02 18.57 -18.94
N PRO A 567 -3.13 19.46 -17.93
CA PRO A 567 -4.12 19.31 -16.88
C PRO A 567 -5.55 19.36 -17.45
N ALA A 568 -6.50 18.72 -16.77
CA ALA A 568 -7.89 18.64 -17.24
C ALA A 568 -8.57 20.01 -17.43
N GLY A 569 -8.11 21.05 -16.72
CA GLY A 569 -8.76 22.36 -16.67
C GLY A 569 -10.18 22.25 -16.13
N ASP A 570 -11.14 22.84 -16.85
CA ASP A 570 -12.56 22.87 -16.49
C ASP A 570 -13.30 21.54 -16.76
N ARG A 571 -12.67 20.59 -17.46
CA ARG A 571 -13.29 19.28 -17.72
C ARG A 571 -13.40 18.47 -16.43
N PRO A 572 -14.55 17.91 -16.04
CA PRO A 572 -14.70 17.23 -14.75
C PRO A 572 -13.78 16.01 -14.59
N LEU A 573 -13.33 15.41 -15.70
CA LEU A 573 -12.32 14.36 -15.69
C LEU A 573 -11.48 14.44 -16.97
N GLY A 574 -10.16 14.47 -16.83
CA GLY A 574 -9.21 14.61 -17.93
C GLY A 574 -8.94 13.31 -18.69
N GLY A 575 -9.08 12.18 -17.99
CA GLY A 575 -8.89 10.82 -18.50
C GLY A 575 -8.92 9.78 -17.38
N LEU A 576 -8.90 8.51 -17.75
CA LEU A 576 -8.82 7.37 -16.83
C LEU A 576 -7.57 6.52 -17.07
N PHE A 577 -7.00 6.02 -15.97
CA PHE A 577 -6.01 4.95 -15.98
C PHE A 577 -6.51 3.76 -15.18
N VAL A 578 -6.74 2.63 -15.85
CA VAL A 578 -7.40 1.45 -15.28
C VAL A 578 -6.39 0.32 -15.08
N MET A 579 -6.34 -0.22 -13.87
CA MET A 579 -5.47 -1.32 -13.47
C MET A 579 -6.33 -2.47 -12.92
N ASP A 580 -6.61 -3.48 -13.74
CA ASP A 580 -7.17 -4.74 -13.24
C ASP A 580 -6.08 -5.62 -12.63
N GLU A 581 -6.44 -6.44 -11.66
CA GLU A 581 -5.53 -7.25 -10.83
C GLU A 581 -4.35 -6.42 -10.27
N ALA A 582 -4.65 -5.21 -9.79
CA ALA A 582 -3.66 -4.21 -9.38
C ALA A 582 -2.70 -4.69 -8.29
N GLN A 583 -3.06 -5.70 -7.49
CA GLN A 583 -2.18 -6.30 -6.50
C GLN A 583 -0.95 -7.01 -7.11
N THR A 584 -1.01 -7.41 -8.38
CA THR A 584 0.14 -8.00 -9.10
C THR A 584 1.18 -6.95 -9.48
N LEU A 585 0.74 -5.69 -9.63
CA LEU A 585 1.56 -4.55 -10.03
C LEU A 585 2.00 -3.73 -8.81
N ALA A 586 1.13 -3.53 -7.83
CA ALA A 586 1.39 -2.74 -6.62
C ALA A 586 0.89 -3.47 -5.36
N PRO A 587 1.56 -4.56 -4.94
CA PRO A 587 1.19 -5.35 -3.78
C PRO A 587 1.31 -4.56 -2.47
N SER A 588 0.65 -5.03 -1.42
CA SER A 588 0.70 -4.45 -0.07
C SER A 588 1.98 -4.75 0.70
N SER A 589 2.71 -5.79 0.30
CA SER A 589 4.01 -6.12 0.86
C SER A 589 5.05 -6.31 -0.25
N GLY A 590 6.29 -5.90 0.05
CA GLY A 590 7.35 -5.82 -0.95
C GLY A 590 7.23 -4.62 -1.88
N ASN A 591 8.22 -4.45 -2.76
CA ASN A 591 8.23 -3.42 -3.79
C ASN A 591 8.40 -4.09 -5.16
N THR A 592 7.60 -3.65 -6.12
CA THR A 592 7.76 -3.98 -7.54
C THR A 592 8.44 -2.81 -8.26
N ALA A 593 8.78 -3.00 -9.53
CA ALA A 593 9.32 -1.91 -10.35
C ALA A 593 8.34 -0.74 -10.53
N CYS A 594 7.02 -0.95 -10.40
CA CYS A 594 5.99 0.09 -10.57
C CYS A 594 5.27 0.53 -9.28
N THR A 595 5.65 0.01 -8.10
CA THR A 595 5.00 0.40 -6.83
C THR A 595 5.10 1.92 -6.60
N ALA A 596 6.31 2.49 -6.74
CA ALA A 596 6.55 3.90 -6.46
C ALA A 596 5.80 4.84 -7.42
N SER A 597 5.79 4.53 -8.72
CA SER A 597 5.05 5.29 -9.74
C SER A 597 3.54 5.18 -9.58
N SER A 598 3.03 3.99 -9.20
CA SER A 598 1.61 3.79 -8.89
C SER A 598 1.16 4.63 -7.69
N ILE A 599 1.96 4.67 -6.61
CA ILE A 599 1.70 5.51 -5.43
C ILE A 599 1.74 7.00 -5.79
N ALA A 600 2.72 7.42 -6.59
CA ALA A 600 2.85 8.81 -7.01
C ALA A 600 1.63 9.28 -7.82
N LEU A 601 1.16 8.46 -8.76
CA LEU A 601 -0.08 8.73 -9.49
C LEU A 601 -1.28 8.79 -8.54
N ALA A 602 -1.49 7.78 -7.70
CA ALA A 602 -2.61 7.75 -6.76
C ALA A 602 -2.62 8.95 -5.77
N SER A 603 -1.46 9.52 -5.46
CA SER A 603 -1.36 10.64 -4.51
C SER A 603 -1.50 12.01 -5.18
N GLN A 604 -1.12 12.14 -6.45
CA GLN A 604 -0.94 13.45 -7.10
C GLN A 604 -1.78 13.66 -8.37
N ALA A 605 -2.16 12.59 -9.08
CA ALA A 605 -2.86 12.67 -10.36
C ALA A 605 -4.18 13.45 -10.28
N ARG A 606 -4.85 13.41 -9.12
CA ARG A 606 -6.08 14.17 -8.85
C ARG A 606 -5.96 15.67 -9.16
N LYS A 607 -4.78 16.27 -8.91
CA LYS A 607 -4.53 17.70 -9.12
C LYS A 607 -4.54 18.08 -10.60
N TYR A 608 -4.23 17.12 -11.46
CA TYR A 608 -4.16 17.29 -12.91
C TYR A 608 -5.41 16.73 -13.61
N GLY A 609 -6.36 16.20 -12.84
CA GLY A 609 -7.64 15.69 -13.32
C GLY A 609 -7.59 14.30 -13.95
N LEU A 610 -6.56 13.49 -13.67
CA LEU A 610 -6.54 12.07 -14.08
C LEU A 610 -7.16 11.20 -12.97
N GLY A 611 -8.18 10.41 -13.34
CA GLY A 611 -8.78 9.41 -12.45
C GLY A 611 -8.07 8.05 -12.59
N LEU A 612 -7.98 7.31 -11.49
CA LEU A 612 -7.43 5.95 -11.48
C LEU A 612 -8.53 4.98 -11.05
N VAL A 613 -8.60 3.82 -11.70
CA VAL A 613 -9.50 2.73 -11.32
C VAL A 613 -8.66 1.50 -11.03
N PHE A 614 -8.63 1.09 -9.77
CA PHE A 614 -7.92 -0.12 -9.34
C PHE A 614 -8.92 -1.23 -9.09
N ALA A 615 -8.58 -2.46 -9.45
CA ALA A 615 -9.39 -3.61 -9.11
C ALA A 615 -8.53 -4.74 -8.56
N THR A 616 -8.98 -5.35 -7.47
CA THR A 616 -8.25 -6.42 -6.79
C THR A 616 -9.22 -7.41 -6.15
N GLN A 617 -8.83 -8.67 -6.13
CA GLN A 617 -9.55 -9.72 -5.40
C GLN A 617 -9.14 -9.79 -3.93
N ALA A 618 -8.02 -9.16 -3.57
CA ALA A 618 -7.45 -9.18 -2.23
C ALA A 618 -7.50 -7.75 -1.64
N PRO A 619 -8.46 -7.44 -0.75
CA PRO A 619 -8.61 -6.08 -0.22
C PRO A 619 -7.36 -5.54 0.50
N LYS A 620 -6.69 -6.40 1.28
CA LYS A 620 -5.38 -6.10 1.89
C LYS A 620 -4.18 -6.48 1.02
N GLY A 621 -4.41 -6.92 -0.21
CA GLY A 621 -3.35 -7.28 -1.17
C GLY A 621 -2.83 -6.09 -1.97
N LEU A 622 -3.60 -5.00 -2.06
CA LEU A 622 -3.20 -3.76 -2.74
C LEU A 622 -2.49 -2.83 -1.75
N HIS A 623 -1.50 -2.06 -2.22
CA HIS A 623 -0.79 -1.10 -1.39
C HIS A 623 -1.73 -0.11 -0.68
N ASN A 624 -1.53 0.09 0.62
CA ASN A 624 -2.41 0.88 1.47
C ASN A 624 -2.55 2.34 0.98
N GLN A 625 -1.45 2.99 0.59
CA GLN A 625 -1.45 4.35 0.04
C GLN A 625 -2.23 4.46 -1.28
N ILE A 626 -2.36 3.39 -2.06
CA ILE A 626 -3.21 3.41 -3.26
C ILE A 626 -4.68 3.32 -2.84
N SER A 627 -5.03 2.32 -2.04
CA SER A 627 -6.41 2.11 -1.57
C SER A 627 -6.95 3.27 -0.71
N GLY A 628 -6.10 3.92 0.08
CA GLY A 628 -6.45 5.04 0.95
C GLY A 628 -6.66 6.35 0.20
N ASN A 629 -5.98 6.55 -0.94
CA ASN A 629 -6.23 7.69 -1.82
C ASN A 629 -7.49 7.53 -2.70
N ALA A 630 -8.03 6.31 -2.82
CA ALA A 630 -9.27 6.06 -3.53
C ALA A 630 -10.50 6.43 -2.70
N THR A 631 -11.20 7.49 -3.12
CA THR A 631 -12.41 7.99 -2.46
C THR A 631 -13.60 7.08 -2.75
N THR A 632 -13.81 6.72 -4.02
CA THR A 632 -14.90 5.83 -4.42
C THR A 632 -14.46 4.38 -4.26
N GLN A 633 -15.26 3.58 -3.56
CA GLN A 633 -14.95 2.18 -3.29
C GLN A 633 -16.16 1.31 -3.58
N PHE A 634 -15.91 0.16 -4.23
CA PHE A 634 -16.90 -0.87 -4.48
C PHE A 634 -16.45 -2.16 -3.82
N PHE A 635 -17.32 -2.78 -3.03
CA PHE A 635 -17.09 -4.06 -2.38
C PHE A 635 -18.10 -5.08 -2.90
N GLY A 636 -17.63 -6.01 -3.71
CA GLY A 636 -18.43 -7.10 -4.27
C GLY A 636 -18.40 -8.36 -3.40
N LEU A 637 -18.98 -9.43 -3.91
CA LEU A 637 -18.94 -10.76 -3.29
C LEU A 637 -17.49 -11.20 -3.05
N LEU A 638 -17.19 -11.55 -1.79
CA LEU A 638 -15.94 -12.16 -1.37
C LEU A 638 -16.26 -13.50 -0.70
N ASN A 639 -15.63 -14.58 -1.16
CA ASN A 639 -15.93 -15.93 -0.68
C ASN A 639 -15.00 -16.38 0.46
N ALA A 640 -13.78 -15.83 0.54
CA ALA A 640 -12.81 -16.23 1.55
C ALA A 640 -12.99 -15.43 2.86
N PRO A 641 -13.07 -16.07 4.04
CA PRO A 641 -13.23 -15.36 5.33
C PRO A 641 -12.20 -14.26 5.56
N ALA A 642 -10.92 -14.52 5.26
CA ALA A 642 -9.86 -13.52 5.40
C ALA A 642 -10.06 -12.29 4.49
N GLN A 643 -10.65 -12.46 3.29
CA GLN A 643 -10.98 -11.35 2.39
C GLN A 643 -12.21 -10.58 2.89
N ILE A 644 -13.22 -11.29 3.39
CA ILE A 644 -14.42 -10.70 4.01
C ILE A 644 -14.02 -9.83 5.20
N ASP A 645 -13.20 -10.36 6.11
CA ASP A 645 -12.75 -9.62 7.29
C ASP A 645 -11.87 -8.42 6.91
N ALA A 646 -11.01 -8.58 5.90
CA ALA A 646 -10.22 -7.49 5.35
C ALA A 646 -11.09 -6.36 4.77
N ALA A 647 -12.12 -6.71 4.00
CA ALA A 647 -13.07 -5.75 3.45
C ALA A 647 -13.89 -5.05 4.54
N ARG A 648 -14.37 -5.79 5.55
CA ARG A 648 -15.09 -5.22 6.70
C ARG A 648 -14.23 -4.21 7.45
N GLN A 649 -12.98 -4.53 7.73
CA GLN A 649 -12.06 -3.61 8.40
C GLN A 649 -11.80 -2.34 7.57
N LEU A 650 -11.64 -2.46 6.24
CA LEU A 650 -11.49 -1.31 5.35
C LEU A 650 -12.75 -0.43 5.34
N ALA A 651 -13.94 -1.03 5.37
CA ALA A 651 -15.20 -0.31 5.46
C ALA A 651 -15.38 0.38 6.81
N GLU A 652 -15.09 -0.30 7.91
CA GLU A 652 -15.18 0.22 9.28
C GLU A 652 -14.26 1.43 9.48
N ALA A 653 -13.04 1.39 8.93
CA ALA A 653 -12.11 2.51 8.95
C ALA A 653 -12.67 3.78 8.26
N LYS A 654 -13.65 3.61 7.36
CA LYS A 654 -14.37 4.69 6.68
C LYS A 654 -15.78 4.94 7.26
N GLY A 655 -16.07 4.40 8.46
CA GLY A 655 -17.37 4.55 9.13
C GLY A 655 -18.51 3.74 8.51
N GLY A 656 -18.19 2.76 7.65
CA GLY A 656 -19.14 1.89 6.98
C GLY A 656 -19.28 0.51 7.63
N ARG A 657 -20.31 -0.24 7.20
CA ARG A 657 -20.51 -1.65 7.57
C ARG A 657 -20.86 -2.47 6.33
N LEU A 658 -20.38 -3.71 6.32
CA LEU A 658 -20.59 -4.68 5.24
C LEU A 658 -21.16 -5.99 5.84
N PRO A 659 -22.42 -5.97 6.33
CA PRO A 659 -22.97 -7.07 7.12
C PRO A 659 -23.05 -8.38 6.35
N ASP A 660 -23.50 -8.35 5.09
CA ASP A 660 -23.81 -9.49 4.24
C ASP A 660 -22.92 -9.59 2.99
N ILE A 661 -21.69 -9.04 3.02
CA ILE A 661 -20.77 -9.04 1.85
C ILE A 661 -20.49 -10.45 1.28
N GLY A 662 -20.47 -11.48 2.14
CA GLY A 662 -20.32 -12.87 1.73
C GLY A 662 -21.58 -13.50 1.11
N LEU A 663 -22.71 -12.79 1.13
CA LEU A 663 -24.01 -13.23 0.60
C LEU A 663 -24.45 -12.40 -0.63
N LEU A 664 -23.60 -11.49 -1.10
CA LEU A 664 -23.89 -10.71 -2.31
C LEU A 664 -23.99 -11.62 -3.53
N THR A 665 -24.87 -11.27 -4.46
CA THR A 665 -24.92 -11.94 -5.76
C THR A 665 -23.98 -11.27 -6.77
N SER A 666 -23.68 -11.94 -7.88
CA SER A 666 -22.86 -11.35 -8.95
C SER A 666 -23.53 -10.08 -9.48
N GLY A 667 -22.76 -9.00 -9.63
CA GLY A 667 -23.28 -7.69 -10.03
C GLY A 667 -23.82 -6.85 -8.88
N GLN A 668 -23.85 -7.36 -7.64
CA GLN A 668 -24.14 -6.58 -6.44
C GLN A 668 -22.87 -6.10 -5.75
N PHE A 669 -22.87 -4.83 -5.37
CA PHE A 669 -21.76 -4.19 -4.68
C PHE A 669 -22.27 -3.33 -3.53
N TYR A 670 -21.47 -3.21 -2.48
CA TYR A 670 -21.53 -2.04 -1.61
C TYR A 670 -20.68 -0.94 -2.21
N ALA A 671 -21.28 0.22 -2.45
CA ALA A 671 -20.60 1.40 -2.94
C ALA A 671 -20.47 2.44 -1.80
N ALA A 672 -19.28 3.02 -1.65
CA ALA A 672 -19.03 4.14 -0.76
C ALA A 672 -18.24 5.21 -1.51
N GLY A 673 -18.54 6.48 -1.27
CA GLY A 673 -17.88 7.57 -1.99
C GLY A 673 -18.27 8.93 -1.45
N GLU A 674 -17.93 9.96 -2.21
CA GLU A 674 -18.35 11.32 -1.89
C GLU A 674 -19.85 11.49 -2.18
N GLY A 675 -20.59 11.97 -1.19
CA GLY A 675 -22.04 12.19 -1.31
C GLY A 675 -22.91 10.95 -1.02
N PHE A 676 -22.32 9.78 -0.77
CA PHE A 676 -23.06 8.57 -0.34
C PHE A 676 -22.20 7.66 0.53
N SER A 677 -22.77 7.16 1.63
CA SER A 677 -22.12 6.23 2.55
C SER A 677 -22.69 4.82 2.42
N PHE A 678 -21.85 3.88 1.97
CA PHE A 678 -22.06 2.43 2.02
C PHE A 678 -23.48 1.98 1.63
N VAL A 679 -23.88 2.27 0.39
CA VAL A 679 -25.14 1.84 -0.20
C VAL A 679 -24.97 0.54 -0.97
N LYS A 680 -25.94 -0.37 -0.88
CA LYS A 680 -25.96 -1.59 -1.69
C LYS A 680 -26.53 -1.25 -3.07
N VAL A 681 -25.83 -1.64 -4.13
CA VAL A 681 -26.16 -1.30 -5.51
C VAL A 681 -26.18 -2.54 -6.39
N ASP A 682 -27.17 -2.61 -7.27
CA ASP A 682 -27.29 -3.58 -8.34
C ASP A 682 -26.75 -2.93 -9.63
N THR A 683 -25.62 -3.45 -10.12
CA THR A 683 -24.94 -2.94 -11.31
C THR A 683 -25.37 -3.74 -12.54
N PRO A 684 -25.74 -3.08 -13.66
CA PRO A 684 -26.18 -3.77 -14.87
C PRO A 684 -24.98 -4.41 -15.59
N LEU A 685 -25.27 -5.23 -16.60
CA LEU A 685 -24.24 -5.70 -17.53
C LEU A 685 -23.60 -4.53 -18.29
N CYS A 686 -22.37 -4.75 -18.76
CA CYS A 686 -21.65 -3.81 -19.62
C CYS A 686 -22.37 -3.59 -20.97
N LEU A 687 -22.09 -2.47 -21.61
CA LEU A 687 -22.66 -2.05 -22.89
C LEU A 687 -22.07 -2.82 -24.07
N THR A 688 -20.90 -3.43 -23.90
CA THR A 688 -20.22 -4.26 -24.91
C THR A 688 -20.27 -5.74 -24.58
N HIS A 689 -20.07 -6.60 -25.58
CA HIS A 689 -20.24 -8.04 -25.49
C HIS A 689 -18.96 -8.76 -25.09
N HIS A 690 -19.04 -9.50 -23.99
CA HIS A 690 -17.94 -10.30 -23.46
C HIS A 690 -18.45 -11.70 -23.13
N PRO A 691 -18.18 -12.70 -23.97
CA PRO A 691 -18.43 -14.11 -23.65
C PRO A 691 -17.71 -14.54 -22.38
N LYS A 692 -18.11 -15.70 -21.84
CA LYS A 692 -17.51 -16.25 -20.61
C LYS A 692 -16.02 -16.55 -20.74
N ALA A 693 -15.55 -16.90 -21.95
CA ALA A 693 -14.16 -17.18 -22.21
C ALA A 693 -13.43 -15.88 -22.63
N PRO A 694 -12.25 -15.59 -22.05
CA PRO A 694 -11.39 -14.51 -22.54
C PRO A 694 -10.92 -14.80 -23.97
N LEU A 695 -10.39 -13.78 -24.64
CA LEU A 695 -9.75 -13.99 -25.94
C LEU A 695 -8.46 -14.82 -25.78
N THR A 696 -8.17 -15.67 -26.76
CA THR A 696 -6.84 -16.29 -26.82
C THR A 696 -5.79 -15.22 -27.17
N PRO A 697 -4.51 -15.44 -26.83
CA PRO A 697 -3.40 -14.58 -27.26
C PRO A 697 -3.44 -14.23 -28.76
N GLU A 698 -3.72 -15.21 -29.61
CA GLU A 698 -3.77 -15.06 -31.07
C GLU A 698 -4.93 -14.17 -31.50
N GLU A 699 -6.11 -14.33 -30.88
CA GLU A 699 -7.28 -13.50 -31.15
C GLU A 699 -7.04 -12.04 -30.75
N VAL A 700 -6.36 -11.80 -29.63
CA VAL A 700 -5.96 -10.45 -29.18
C VAL A 700 -5.03 -9.82 -30.20
N VAL A 701 -4.00 -10.54 -30.65
CA VAL A 701 -3.04 -10.04 -31.64
C VAL A 701 -3.73 -9.73 -32.98
N ALA A 702 -4.58 -10.64 -33.47
CA ALA A 702 -5.35 -10.43 -34.69
C ALA A 702 -6.33 -9.25 -34.58
N ARG A 703 -6.81 -8.94 -33.38
CA ARG A 703 -7.62 -7.75 -33.12
C ARG A 703 -6.78 -6.48 -33.11
N ALA A 704 -5.67 -6.48 -32.40
CA ALA A 704 -4.74 -5.35 -32.36
C ALA A 704 -4.27 -4.96 -33.77
N ALA A 705 -4.00 -5.95 -34.64
CA ALA A 705 -3.65 -5.72 -36.04
C ALA A 705 -4.76 -4.98 -36.81
N ARG A 706 -6.04 -5.27 -36.55
CA ARG A 706 -7.20 -4.63 -37.18
C ARG A 706 -7.50 -3.24 -36.63
N SER A 707 -7.04 -2.93 -35.41
CA SER A 707 -7.19 -1.63 -34.77
C SER A 707 -6.15 -0.59 -35.23
N ARG A 708 -5.23 -0.94 -36.15
CA ARG A 708 -4.24 -0.01 -36.69
C ARG A 708 -4.94 1.16 -37.41
N PRO A 709 -4.65 2.42 -37.04
CA PRO A 709 -5.31 3.59 -37.62
C PRO A 709 -5.11 3.77 -39.13
N ASP A 710 -4.12 3.11 -39.73
CA ASP A 710 -3.83 3.18 -41.16
C ASP A 710 -3.90 1.78 -41.78
N GLY A 711 -4.64 1.66 -42.89
CA GLY A 711 -4.71 0.47 -43.73
C GLY A 711 -3.41 0.12 -44.47
N GLY A 712 -2.28 0.12 -43.77
CA GLY A 712 -1.00 -0.38 -44.27
C GLY A 712 -0.93 -1.88 -44.08
N ALA A 713 -0.91 -2.62 -45.19
CA ALA A 713 -0.48 -4.03 -45.21
C ALA A 713 0.84 -4.20 -44.43
N PRO A 714 1.07 -5.35 -43.78
CA PRO A 714 2.37 -5.63 -43.19
C PRO A 714 3.43 -5.48 -44.29
N ALA A 715 4.49 -4.72 -44.00
CA ALA A 715 5.68 -4.74 -44.85
C ALA A 715 6.27 -6.16 -44.75
N ASP A 716 6.20 -6.88 -45.86
CA ASP A 716 6.93 -8.14 -46.09
C ASP A 716 8.44 -7.94 -45.96
#